data_AF-A0A6L5QPU1-F1
#
_entry.id   AF-A0A6L5QPU1-F1
#
_cell.length_a   1.000
_cell.length_b   1.000
_cell.length_c   1.000
_cell.angle_alpha   90.00
_cell.angle_beta   90.00
_cell.angle_gamma   90.00
#
_symmetry.space_group_name_H-M   'P 1'
#
loop_
_entity.id
_entity.type
_entity.pdbx_description
1 polymer ?
#
loop_
_entity_poly.entity_id
_entity_poly.type
_entity_poly.pdbx_seq_one_letter_code
_entity_poly.pdbx_strand_id
1 'polypeptide(L)'
;MPIAPPKSSSAMQFLLLAALPLGVATAADFTVSGAGTTTQTLTGKGTISVGGSLTLAGDANAINVTGDNATLDNFGIIDQTGTGRAIRDNAGVKNLIVNNNSGAVMQAADADVIQMNKAKSSVTLNNAGQMISLNASAGGAQAVDFSAITSGANTVNNLAGGLLKATNADAVRTGVNGVVNNSGTIQSTITATADKGSDGIDAQNNSGVQIFNLPTGLIEGGRHGITGGQLDAATSFAMSVNNSAGGIIRGLNGSGINLDGLNDKQLATIVNHGAITGRGITGDGDGIDVDGLANITNTGLIRSINAFSATTDLAYSEGISVGGGAIVNSGTIEGLVSTGNTNAVGRGITLAGNDLSTGGREGLYGNATITNQSGGVIRGQSDSAIVVVGAASGHVVTINNYAGASIIGGGAVNAAIKGNADNTVIVSGGAINGASSGKAIELGGGKNSVTITGGTISGSINGGSGGQNTLVLNPGAGNSFAYAGAISNFKQVEVQSGNVTFSGVSSYSGATRLSGGVLTLDGAQRLSADSALILNGGTLRLTNAGAGSQLFASLSLTGDSSVRLGGSSLTFGALGAVVDGKTLSFTEATWGVYAFRLLGDYSADTSFLALLGATHINGQGATYAFDGTYTTVLAAVPEPSTYAMLFAGLALLGVMARRRTKV
;
A
#
# COMPACT_ATOMS: atom_id res chain seq x y z
N MET A 1 56.01 -89.83 27.66
CA MET A 1 56.41 -88.68 26.80
C MET A 1 56.38 -89.14 25.35
N PRO A 2 55.93 -88.31 24.38
CA PRO A 2 55.31 -86.98 24.49
C PRO A 2 53.89 -86.91 23.86
N ILE A 3 52.95 -86.27 24.55
CA ILE A 3 52.38 -84.92 24.27
C ILE A 3 51.43 -84.89 23.06
N ALA A 4 50.14 -84.78 23.36
CA ALA A 4 49.12 -84.25 22.45
C ALA A 4 48.91 -82.75 22.71
N PRO A 5 48.60 -81.97 21.66
CA PRO A 5 47.58 -80.91 21.77
C PRO A 5 46.61 -80.86 20.57
N PRO A 6 45.50 -80.08 20.66
CA PRO A 6 44.22 -80.41 20.04
C PRO A 6 43.78 -79.45 18.92
N LYS A 7 42.57 -79.72 18.36
CA LYS A 7 41.62 -78.89 17.56
C LYS A 7 41.34 -79.52 16.18
N SER A 8 40.14 -79.49 15.60
CA SER A 8 38.86 -78.88 15.99
C SER A 8 37.73 -79.44 15.08
N SER A 9 36.68 -79.93 15.74
CA SER A 9 35.23 -79.87 15.40
C SER A 9 34.75 -79.85 13.93
N SER A 10 34.31 -81.04 13.51
CA SER A 10 32.94 -81.43 13.12
C SER A 10 32.20 -80.68 11.99
N ALA A 11 32.10 -81.40 10.86
CA ALA A 11 31.27 -81.18 9.69
C ALA A 11 29.76 -81.27 10.01
N MET A 12 28.99 -80.24 9.60
CA MET A 12 28.02 -80.23 8.50
C MET A 12 27.07 -81.43 8.39
N GLN A 13 25.80 -81.19 8.73
CA GLN A 13 24.66 -81.99 8.30
C GLN A 13 23.71 -81.06 7.52
N PHE A 14 23.56 -81.36 6.22
CA PHE A 14 22.79 -80.62 5.23
C PHE A 14 21.29 -80.82 5.47
N LEU A 15 20.54 -79.74 5.68
CA LEU A 15 19.07 -79.73 5.60
C LEU A 15 18.69 -78.96 4.33
N LEU A 16 18.18 -79.70 3.34
CA LEU A 16 17.72 -79.18 2.05
C LEU A 16 16.38 -78.45 2.25
N LEU A 17 16.45 -77.14 2.51
CA LEU A 17 15.30 -76.25 2.52
C LEU A 17 15.08 -75.70 1.10
N ALA A 18 13.96 -76.06 0.48
CA ALA A 18 13.56 -75.57 -0.82
C ALA A 18 13.43 -74.04 -0.78
N ALA A 19 14.37 -73.35 -1.43
CA ALA A 19 14.28 -71.92 -1.70
C ALA A 19 13.23 -71.70 -2.80
N LEU A 20 11.98 -71.42 -2.38
CA LEU A 20 11.02 -70.75 -3.24
C LEU A 20 11.61 -69.37 -3.60
N PRO A 21 11.68 -69.00 -4.89
CA PRO A 21 12.01 -67.63 -5.24
C PRO A 21 10.93 -66.72 -4.67
N LEU A 22 11.29 -65.90 -3.69
CA LEU A 22 10.54 -64.70 -3.35
C LEU A 22 10.58 -63.82 -4.60
N GLY A 23 9.59 -64.00 -5.48
CA GLY A 23 9.31 -63.06 -6.54
C GLY A 23 9.07 -61.71 -5.89
N VAL A 24 10.03 -60.80 -6.05
CA VAL A 24 9.81 -59.39 -5.79
C VAL A 24 8.66 -59.01 -6.70
N ALA A 25 7.46 -58.83 -6.16
CA ALA A 25 6.31 -58.41 -6.94
C ALA A 25 6.64 -57.02 -7.48
N THR A 26 7.02 -56.96 -8.75
CA THR A 26 7.20 -55.70 -9.47
C THR A 26 5.84 -55.05 -9.57
N ALA A 27 5.76 -53.75 -9.30
CA ALA A 27 4.55 -52.97 -9.52
C ALA A 27 3.97 -53.26 -10.91
N ALA A 28 2.68 -53.53 -10.99
CA ALA A 28 2.02 -53.87 -12.24
C ALA A 28 1.72 -52.59 -13.02
N ASP A 29 2.26 -52.51 -14.22
CA ASP A 29 1.96 -51.44 -15.17
C ASP A 29 0.66 -51.74 -15.93
N PHE A 30 -0.04 -50.69 -16.40
CA PHE A 30 -1.19 -50.85 -17.29
C PHE A 30 -1.11 -49.92 -18.50
N THR A 31 -1.76 -50.33 -19.60
CA THR A 31 -1.91 -49.51 -20.80
C THR A 31 -3.31 -49.67 -21.38
N VAL A 32 -3.98 -48.55 -21.64
CA VAL A 32 -5.28 -48.48 -22.33
C VAL A 32 -5.05 -47.87 -23.71
N SER A 33 -5.23 -48.65 -24.78
CA SER A 33 -5.00 -48.22 -26.17
C SER A 33 -6.27 -48.07 -27.01
N GLY A 34 -7.41 -48.53 -26.49
CA GLY A 34 -8.74 -48.38 -27.08
C GLY A 34 -9.76 -48.00 -26.00
N ALA A 35 -11.02 -48.40 -26.16
CA ALA A 35 -12.04 -48.17 -25.15
C ALA A 35 -11.90 -49.17 -23.97
N GLY A 36 -11.75 -48.63 -22.77
CA GLY A 36 -11.75 -49.35 -21.49
C GLY A 36 -12.85 -48.82 -20.58
N THR A 37 -13.48 -49.71 -19.82
CA THR A 37 -14.61 -49.38 -18.92
C THR A 37 -14.46 -49.95 -17.52
N THR A 38 -13.27 -50.43 -17.17
CA THR A 38 -12.97 -51.05 -15.88
C THR A 38 -11.99 -50.20 -15.11
N THR A 39 -12.20 -50.08 -13.79
CA THR A 39 -11.26 -49.37 -12.90
C THR A 39 -9.86 -49.93 -13.05
N GLN A 40 -8.88 -49.03 -13.16
CA GLN A 40 -7.46 -49.37 -13.15
C GLN A 40 -6.87 -49.10 -11.76
N THR A 41 -5.87 -49.89 -11.38
CA THR A 41 -5.09 -49.67 -10.16
C THR A 41 -3.68 -49.27 -10.56
N LEU A 42 -3.26 -48.07 -10.16
CA LEU A 42 -1.93 -47.54 -10.44
C LEU A 42 -0.97 -47.89 -9.30
N THR A 43 -0.09 -48.86 -9.55
CA THR A 43 0.99 -49.27 -8.63
C THR A 43 2.39 -48.88 -9.11
N GLY A 44 2.59 -48.83 -10.44
CA GLY A 44 3.85 -48.46 -11.09
C GLY A 44 3.57 -47.42 -12.17
N LYS A 45 3.64 -47.83 -13.44
CA LYS A 45 3.33 -46.97 -14.59
C LYS A 45 1.94 -47.25 -15.17
N GLY A 46 1.16 -46.21 -15.39
CA GLY A 46 -0.10 -46.25 -16.13
C GLY A 46 0.01 -45.44 -17.42
N THR A 47 -0.59 -45.91 -18.51
CA THR A 47 -0.65 -45.14 -19.76
C THR A 47 -2.02 -45.22 -20.41
N ILE A 48 -2.60 -44.07 -20.77
CA ILE A 48 -3.71 -43.98 -21.71
C ILE A 48 -3.13 -43.49 -23.03
N SER A 49 -3.19 -44.32 -24.07
CA SER A 49 -2.56 -44.03 -25.37
C SER A 49 -3.36 -42.99 -26.15
N VAL A 50 -2.76 -42.41 -27.18
CA VAL A 50 -3.48 -41.59 -28.16
C VAL A 50 -4.63 -42.41 -28.75
N GLY A 51 -5.84 -41.87 -28.71
CA GLY A 51 -7.07 -42.56 -29.15
C GLY A 51 -7.63 -43.59 -28.16
N GLY A 52 -6.93 -43.88 -27.05
CA GLY A 52 -7.46 -44.66 -25.95
C GLY A 52 -8.43 -43.86 -25.08
N SER A 53 -9.44 -44.53 -24.52
CA SER A 53 -10.40 -43.94 -23.60
C SER A 53 -10.66 -44.85 -22.41
N LEU A 54 -10.60 -44.33 -21.19
CA LEU A 54 -11.03 -45.00 -19.98
C LEU A 54 -12.29 -44.32 -19.45
N THR A 55 -13.45 -44.93 -19.68
CA THR A 55 -14.75 -44.33 -19.35
C THR A 55 -15.47 -45.18 -18.31
N LEU A 56 -15.72 -44.61 -17.13
CA LEU A 56 -16.44 -45.28 -16.04
C LEU A 56 -17.69 -44.52 -15.66
N ALA A 57 -18.75 -45.26 -15.32
CA ALA A 57 -19.98 -44.72 -14.74
C ALA A 57 -20.12 -45.16 -13.27
N GLY A 58 -21.19 -44.72 -12.61
CA GLY A 58 -21.45 -45.05 -11.21
C GLY A 58 -20.49 -44.35 -10.25
N ASP A 59 -20.24 -44.96 -9.10
CA ASP A 59 -19.45 -44.41 -7.99
C ASP A 59 -17.98 -44.84 -7.98
N ALA A 60 -17.60 -45.78 -8.85
CA ALA A 60 -16.23 -46.26 -8.96
C ALA A 60 -15.31 -45.19 -9.57
N ASN A 61 -14.11 -45.03 -9.00
CA ASN A 61 -13.07 -44.18 -9.60
C ASN A 61 -12.51 -44.87 -10.86
N ALA A 62 -12.13 -44.07 -11.87
CA ALA A 62 -11.49 -44.61 -13.07
C ALA A 62 -10.09 -45.18 -12.75
N ILE A 63 -9.30 -44.45 -11.93
CA ILE A 63 -7.98 -44.89 -11.48
C ILE A 63 -7.86 -44.76 -9.96
N ASN A 64 -7.56 -45.86 -9.29
CA ASN A 64 -7.15 -45.88 -7.88
C ASN A 64 -5.63 -45.95 -7.78
N VAL A 65 -5.01 -45.01 -7.06
CA VAL A 65 -3.55 -44.98 -6.86
C VAL A 65 -3.21 -45.67 -5.55
N THR A 66 -2.28 -46.64 -5.61
CA THR A 66 -1.88 -47.43 -4.44
C THR A 66 -0.37 -47.63 -4.30
N GLY A 67 0.42 -47.36 -5.34
CA GLY A 67 1.88 -47.50 -5.29
C GLY A 67 2.63 -46.18 -5.13
N ASP A 68 3.70 -46.20 -4.33
CA ASP A 68 4.67 -45.11 -4.26
C ASP A 68 5.48 -45.01 -5.56
N ASN A 69 5.89 -43.79 -5.92
CA ASN A 69 6.65 -43.44 -7.13
C ASN A 69 5.93 -43.82 -8.44
N ALA A 70 4.61 -43.95 -8.38
CA ALA A 70 3.81 -44.26 -9.54
C ALA A 70 3.75 -43.08 -10.52
N THR A 71 3.67 -43.40 -11.82
CA THR A 71 3.55 -42.40 -12.90
C THR A 71 2.36 -42.73 -13.79
N LEU A 72 1.49 -41.76 -14.04
CA LEU A 72 0.40 -41.86 -15.01
C LEU A 72 0.65 -40.92 -16.19
N ASP A 73 0.72 -41.48 -17.40
CA ASP A 73 0.79 -40.73 -18.66
C ASP A 73 -0.56 -40.82 -19.40
N ASN A 74 -1.30 -39.72 -19.50
CA ASN A 74 -2.51 -39.63 -20.30
C ASN A 74 -2.24 -38.91 -21.62
N PHE A 75 -2.46 -39.60 -22.74
CA PHE A 75 -2.47 -39.05 -24.10
C PHE A 75 -3.87 -39.14 -24.75
N GLY A 76 -4.85 -39.71 -24.05
CA GLY A 76 -6.20 -39.96 -24.55
C GLY A 76 -7.26 -39.35 -23.63
N ILE A 77 -8.29 -40.13 -23.31
CA ILE A 77 -9.42 -39.68 -22.50
C ILE A 77 -9.52 -40.52 -21.22
N ILE A 78 -9.65 -39.87 -20.08
CA ILE A 78 -10.16 -40.48 -18.84
C ILE A 78 -11.45 -39.75 -18.49
N ASP A 79 -12.58 -40.45 -18.43
CA ASP A 79 -13.89 -39.85 -18.24
C ASP A 79 -14.68 -40.62 -17.18
N GLN A 80 -14.97 -39.99 -16.05
CA GLN A 80 -15.87 -40.53 -15.04
C GLN A 80 -17.23 -39.85 -15.18
N THR A 81 -18.23 -40.58 -15.66
CA THR A 81 -19.55 -40.05 -16.06
C THR A 81 -20.61 -40.15 -14.96
N GLY A 82 -20.24 -40.60 -13.76
CA GLY A 82 -21.09 -40.72 -12.59
C GLY A 82 -20.58 -39.86 -11.43
N THR A 83 -20.53 -40.46 -10.23
CA THR A 83 -20.15 -39.80 -8.97
C THR A 83 -18.75 -40.21 -8.48
N GLY A 84 -18.06 -41.07 -9.23
CA GLY A 84 -16.68 -41.44 -8.97
C GLY A 84 -15.70 -40.39 -9.51
N ARG A 85 -14.42 -40.49 -9.12
CA ARG A 85 -13.35 -39.59 -9.58
C ARG A 85 -12.60 -40.15 -10.78
N ALA A 86 -11.96 -39.31 -11.59
CA ALA A 86 -11.06 -39.82 -12.62
C ALA A 86 -9.81 -40.46 -11.98
N ILE A 87 -9.20 -39.79 -10.99
CA ILE A 87 -8.04 -40.30 -10.25
C ILE A 87 -8.25 -40.09 -8.75
N ARG A 88 -7.98 -41.12 -7.95
CA ARG A 88 -8.02 -41.02 -6.50
C ARG A 88 -6.83 -41.71 -5.84
N ASP A 89 -6.12 -40.96 -4.99
CA ASP A 89 -5.26 -41.54 -3.95
C ASP A 89 -6.01 -41.53 -2.62
N ASN A 90 -6.21 -42.71 -2.06
CA ASN A 90 -6.70 -42.89 -0.70
C ASN A 90 -5.76 -43.79 0.13
N ALA A 91 -4.59 -44.13 -0.40
CA ALA A 91 -3.56 -44.94 0.24
C ALA A 91 -2.49 -44.08 0.94
N GLY A 92 -2.29 -42.84 0.47
CA GLY A 92 -1.26 -41.95 1.01
C GLY A 92 0.08 -42.13 0.31
N VAL A 93 0.04 -42.29 -1.01
CA VAL A 93 1.22 -42.61 -1.80
C VAL A 93 2.19 -41.43 -1.87
N LYS A 94 3.47 -41.74 -2.02
CA LYS A 94 4.53 -40.75 -2.18
C LYS A 94 4.98 -40.67 -3.62
N ASN A 95 5.33 -39.47 -4.05
CA ASN A 95 5.98 -39.17 -5.32
C ASN A 95 5.15 -39.60 -6.53
N LEU A 96 3.82 -39.47 -6.44
CA LEU A 96 2.96 -39.67 -7.60
C LEU A 96 3.27 -38.62 -8.67
N ILE A 97 3.42 -39.04 -9.91
CA ILE A 97 3.51 -38.15 -11.07
C ILE A 97 2.30 -38.39 -11.97
N VAL A 98 1.57 -37.34 -12.31
CA VAL A 98 0.45 -37.42 -13.26
C VAL A 98 0.71 -36.44 -14.40
N ASN A 99 0.77 -36.96 -15.62
CA ASN A 99 0.98 -36.20 -16.84
C ASN A 99 -0.27 -36.26 -17.70
N ASN A 100 -1.01 -35.15 -17.81
CA ASN A 100 -2.09 -34.97 -18.78
C ASN A 100 -1.53 -34.23 -20.00
N ASN A 101 -1.20 -34.97 -21.07
CA ASN A 101 -0.48 -34.43 -22.21
C ASN A 101 -1.37 -33.53 -23.09
N SER A 102 -0.75 -32.77 -23.99
CA SER A 102 -1.48 -31.90 -24.92
C SER A 102 -2.47 -32.71 -25.76
N GLY A 103 -3.70 -32.22 -25.87
CA GLY A 103 -4.82 -32.89 -26.55
C GLY A 103 -5.51 -33.97 -25.72
N ALA A 104 -4.98 -34.35 -24.55
CA ALA A 104 -5.61 -35.31 -23.65
C ALA A 104 -6.67 -34.66 -22.76
N VAL A 105 -7.65 -35.45 -22.32
CA VAL A 105 -8.75 -35.02 -21.46
C VAL A 105 -8.84 -35.92 -20.23
N MET A 106 -9.00 -35.30 -19.06
CA MET A 106 -9.48 -35.94 -17.84
C MET A 106 -10.76 -35.22 -17.40
N GLN A 107 -11.84 -35.96 -17.19
CA GLN A 107 -13.13 -35.38 -16.85
C GLN A 107 -13.83 -36.19 -15.74
N ALA A 108 -14.57 -35.48 -14.89
CA ALA A 108 -15.48 -36.06 -13.92
C ALA A 108 -16.83 -35.32 -13.97
N ALA A 109 -17.93 -36.08 -14.01
CA ALA A 109 -19.27 -35.55 -14.13
C ALA A 109 -19.75 -34.87 -12.83
N ASP A 110 -19.46 -35.48 -11.68
CA ASP A 110 -19.99 -35.02 -10.39
C ASP A 110 -19.05 -35.30 -9.20
N ALA A 111 -17.75 -35.29 -9.45
CA ALA A 111 -16.72 -35.47 -8.42
C ALA A 111 -15.41 -34.81 -8.89
N ASP A 112 -14.40 -34.83 -8.02
CA ASP A 112 -13.09 -34.29 -8.38
C ASP A 112 -12.48 -35.05 -9.56
N VAL A 113 -11.77 -34.34 -10.45
CA VAL A 113 -11.01 -35.04 -11.50
C VAL A 113 -9.85 -35.80 -10.85
N ILE A 114 -9.06 -35.13 -10.00
CA ILE A 114 -8.04 -35.78 -9.17
C ILE A 114 -8.18 -35.37 -7.70
N GLN A 115 -8.18 -36.36 -6.80
CA GLN A 115 -8.14 -36.12 -5.36
C GLN A 115 -7.04 -36.91 -4.67
N MET A 116 -6.23 -36.21 -3.86
CA MET A 116 -5.29 -36.81 -2.90
C MET A 116 -5.88 -36.71 -1.49
N ASN A 117 -6.27 -37.85 -0.90
CA ASN A 117 -7.10 -37.87 0.31
C ASN A 117 -6.35 -38.26 1.59
N LYS A 118 -5.03 -38.03 1.66
CA LYS A 118 -4.23 -38.32 2.86
C LYS A 118 -3.18 -37.25 3.14
N ALA A 119 -2.96 -37.00 4.43
CA ALA A 119 -2.00 -36.04 4.98
C ALA A 119 -0.57 -36.16 4.42
N LYS A 120 -0.13 -37.39 4.16
CA LYS A 120 1.25 -37.71 3.73
C LYS A 120 1.39 -37.92 2.23
N SER A 121 0.29 -37.85 1.46
CA SER A 121 0.35 -38.02 0.01
C SER A 121 1.28 -36.98 -0.60
N SER A 122 2.06 -37.35 -1.61
CA SER A 122 2.78 -36.37 -2.42
C SER A 122 2.59 -36.60 -3.91
N VAL A 123 2.44 -35.50 -4.64
CA VAL A 123 2.03 -35.50 -6.04
C VAL A 123 2.67 -34.35 -6.82
N THR A 124 3.10 -34.64 -8.05
CA THR A 124 3.37 -33.65 -9.10
C THR A 124 2.40 -33.88 -10.24
N LEU A 125 1.52 -32.90 -10.46
CA LEU A 125 0.57 -32.89 -11.56
C LEU A 125 1.10 -31.98 -12.68
N ASN A 126 1.27 -32.52 -13.88
CA ASN A 126 1.63 -31.78 -15.09
C ASN A 126 0.46 -31.82 -16.07
N ASN A 127 -0.14 -30.67 -16.34
CA ASN A 127 -1.28 -30.55 -17.25
C ASN A 127 -0.94 -29.68 -18.45
N ALA A 128 -0.89 -30.28 -19.64
CA ALA A 128 -0.88 -29.60 -20.95
C ALA A 128 -2.18 -29.85 -21.74
N GLY A 129 -3.05 -30.73 -21.24
CA GLY A 129 -4.37 -31.04 -21.79
C GLY A 129 -5.50 -30.35 -21.03
N GLN A 130 -6.64 -31.01 -20.92
CA GLN A 130 -7.81 -30.51 -20.19
C GLN A 130 -8.13 -31.39 -18.98
N MET A 131 -8.36 -30.77 -17.82
CA MET A 131 -8.94 -31.40 -16.63
C MET A 131 -10.22 -30.65 -16.25
N ILE A 132 -11.37 -31.32 -16.34
CA ILE A 132 -12.69 -30.67 -16.25
C ILE A 132 -13.56 -31.38 -15.22
N SER A 133 -13.91 -30.68 -14.15
CA SER A 133 -14.99 -31.06 -13.24
C SER A 133 -16.29 -30.37 -13.69
N LEU A 134 -17.28 -31.19 -14.07
CA LEU A 134 -18.60 -30.69 -14.47
C LEU A 134 -19.50 -30.40 -13.26
N ASN A 135 -19.29 -31.09 -12.14
CA ASN A 135 -19.96 -30.87 -10.86
C ASN A 135 -21.49 -30.70 -11.01
N ALA A 136 -22.14 -31.66 -11.66
CA ALA A 136 -23.56 -31.57 -12.03
C ALA A 136 -24.49 -31.33 -10.82
N SER A 137 -24.14 -31.83 -9.63
CA SER A 137 -24.88 -31.62 -8.38
C SER A 137 -24.60 -30.29 -7.68
N ALA A 138 -23.59 -29.54 -8.14
CA ALA A 138 -23.00 -28.44 -7.38
C ALA A 138 -22.49 -28.86 -5.99
N GLY A 139 -22.07 -30.12 -5.81
CA GLY A 139 -21.58 -30.69 -4.56
C GLY A 139 -20.16 -30.28 -4.15
N GLY A 140 -19.54 -29.36 -4.88
CA GLY A 140 -18.21 -28.83 -4.59
C GLY A 140 -17.07 -29.71 -5.12
N ALA A 141 -17.17 -30.17 -6.37
CA ALA A 141 -16.15 -30.99 -7.03
C ALA A 141 -15.09 -30.18 -7.80
N GLN A 142 -13.81 -30.35 -7.48
CA GLN A 142 -12.69 -29.59 -8.06
C GLN A 142 -12.12 -30.24 -9.34
N ALA A 143 -11.38 -29.48 -10.16
CA ALA A 143 -10.47 -30.13 -11.12
C ALA A 143 -9.29 -30.78 -10.39
N VAL A 144 -8.80 -30.13 -9.32
CA VAL A 144 -7.70 -30.64 -8.48
C VAL A 144 -8.06 -30.45 -7.01
N ASP A 145 -8.15 -31.53 -6.25
CA ASP A 145 -8.33 -31.49 -4.80
C ASP A 145 -7.15 -32.14 -4.06
N PHE A 146 -6.22 -31.30 -3.61
CA PHE A 146 -5.07 -31.67 -2.78
C PHE A 146 -5.21 -31.20 -1.33
N SER A 147 -6.40 -30.75 -0.93
CA SER A 147 -6.64 -30.09 0.35
C SER A 147 -6.25 -30.93 1.58
N ALA A 148 -6.37 -32.25 1.48
CA ALA A 148 -6.06 -33.16 2.58
C ALA A 148 -4.54 -33.37 2.81
N ILE A 149 -3.68 -32.86 1.93
CA ILE A 149 -2.22 -32.98 2.07
C ILE A 149 -1.74 -31.93 3.08
N THR A 150 -1.31 -32.37 4.26
CA THR A 150 -0.81 -31.48 5.34
C THR A 150 0.69 -31.60 5.58
N SER A 151 1.35 -32.61 5.02
CA SER A 151 2.79 -32.86 5.24
C SER A 151 3.56 -33.32 4.01
N GLY A 152 2.89 -33.84 2.99
CA GLY A 152 3.52 -34.24 1.73
C GLY A 152 3.68 -33.09 0.75
N ALA A 153 4.64 -33.21 -0.18
CA ALA A 153 4.83 -32.23 -1.24
C ALA A 153 3.70 -32.32 -2.28
N ASN A 154 3.15 -31.19 -2.69
CA ASN A 154 2.12 -31.14 -3.72
C ASN A 154 2.41 -30.00 -4.71
N THR A 155 2.45 -30.32 -5.99
CA THR A 155 2.77 -29.38 -7.06
C THR A 155 1.82 -29.54 -8.23
N VAL A 156 1.26 -28.43 -8.69
CA VAL A 156 0.39 -28.33 -9.87
C VAL A 156 1.10 -27.47 -10.91
N ASN A 157 1.44 -28.08 -12.05
CA ASN A 157 2.02 -27.41 -13.21
C ASN A 157 0.97 -27.38 -14.32
N ASN A 158 0.25 -26.27 -14.44
CA ASN A 158 -0.64 -26.04 -15.58
C ASN A 158 0.15 -25.35 -16.69
N LEU A 159 0.58 -26.13 -17.68
CA LEU A 159 1.46 -25.71 -18.76
C LEU A 159 0.69 -24.86 -19.78
N ALA A 160 1.42 -24.18 -20.68
CA ALA A 160 0.79 -23.38 -21.74
C ALA A 160 -0.19 -24.23 -22.57
N GLY A 161 -1.41 -23.72 -22.76
CA GLY A 161 -2.50 -24.46 -23.42
C GLY A 161 -3.27 -25.43 -22.50
N GLY A 162 -2.76 -25.70 -21.29
CA GLY A 162 -3.45 -26.51 -20.30
C GLY A 162 -4.68 -25.81 -19.72
N LEU A 163 -5.73 -26.58 -19.47
CA LEU A 163 -6.95 -26.13 -18.82
C LEU A 163 -7.19 -26.94 -17.54
N LEU A 164 -7.34 -26.26 -16.41
CA LEU A 164 -7.93 -26.78 -15.18
C LEU A 164 -9.26 -26.06 -14.96
N LYS A 165 -10.39 -26.78 -15.00
CA LYS A 165 -11.71 -26.18 -14.93
C LYS A 165 -12.65 -26.87 -13.95
N ALA A 166 -13.36 -26.08 -13.16
CA ALA A 166 -14.49 -26.54 -12.36
C ALA A 166 -15.75 -25.68 -12.56
N THR A 167 -16.91 -26.27 -12.33
CA THR A 167 -18.21 -25.59 -12.36
C THR A 167 -18.78 -25.58 -10.94
N ASN A 168 -19.30 -24.44 -10.46
CA ASN A 168 -19.86 -24.26 -9.10
C ASN A 168 -18.95 -24.78 -7.97
N ALA A 169 -17.64 -24.72 -8.17
CA ALA A 169 -16.62 -25.21 -7.26
C ALA A 169 -15.27 -24.60 -7.62
N ASP A 170 -14.33 -24.67 -6.68
CA ASP A 170 -12.98 -24.17 -6.91
C ASP A 170 -12.29 -25.01 -7.98
N ALA A 171 -11.51 -24.39 -8.86
CA ALA A 171 -10.81 -25.18 -9.88
C ALA A 171 -9.68 -26.00 -9.25
N VAL A 172 -8.92 -25.39 -8.35
CA VAL A 172 -7.79 -26.00 -7.64
C VAL A 172 -7.89 -25.75 -6.15
N ARG A 173 -7.79 -26.82 -5.35
CA ARG A 173 -7.50 -26.76 -3.91
C ARG A 173 -6.13 -27.33 -3.62
N THR A 174 -5.27 -26.53 -2.99
CA THR A 174 -3.89 -26.92 -2.67
C THR A 174 -3.78 -27.58 -1.30
N GLY A 175 -2.72 -28.36 -1.09
CA GLY A 175 -2.30 -28.78 0.25
C GLY A 175 -1.41 -27.75 0.95
N VAL A 176 -1.00 -28.04 2.19
CA VAL A 176 0.00 -27.24 2.93
C VAL A 176 1.31 -27.16 2.12
N ASN A 177 1.92 -25.97 2.07
CA ASN A 177 3.12 -25.68 1.26
C ASN A 177 2.97 -26.02 -0.24
N GLY A 178 1.74 -26.08 -0.75
CA GLY A 178 1.47 -26.40 -2.15
C GLY A 178 2.05 -25.38 -3.11
N VAL A 179 2.51 -25.83 -4.28
CA VAL A 179 3.03 -24.98 -5.34
C VAL A 179 2.14 -25.08 -6.58
N VAL A 180 1.69 -23.94 -7.09
CA VAL A 180 0.94 -23.87 -8.36
C VAL A 180 1.74 -23.03 -9.35
N ASN A 181 2.14 -23.63 -10.46
CA ASN A 181 2.76 -22.96 -11.60
C ASN A 181 1.76 -22.92 -12.76
N ASN A 182 1.28 -21.74 -13.13
CA ASN A 182 0.28 -21.58 -14.17
C ASN A 182 0.82 -20.78 -15.36
N SER A 183 0.97 -21.46 -16.50
CA SER A 183 1.13 -20.85 -17.84
C SER A 183 -0.12 -21.06 -18.71
N GLY A 184 -1.08 -21.86 -18.26
CA GLY A 184 -2.34 -22.14 -18.96
C GLY A 184 -3.52 -21.36 -18.38
N THR A 185 -4.70 -21.97 -18.40
CA THR A 185 -5.93 -21.44 -17.80
C THR A 185 -6.34 -22.28 -16.58
N ILE A 186 -6.52 -21.61 -15.44
CA ILE A 186 -7.23 -22.13 -14.27
C ILE A 186 -8.52 -21.34 -14.17
N GLN A 187 -9.66 -22.03 -14.27
CA GLN A 187 -10.96 -21.38 -14.35
C GLN A 187 -12.01 -22.09 -13.50
N SER A 188 -12.69 -21.34 -12.65
CA SER A 188 -13.97 -21.77 -12.09
C SER A 188 -15.11 -20.97 -12.71
N THR A 189 -16.27 -21.58 -12.84
CA THR A 189 -17.46 -20.96 -13.43
C THR A 189 -18.66 -21.10 -12.52
N ILE A 190 -19.54 -20.10 -12.52
CA ILE A 190 -20.77 -20.10 -11.75
C ILE A 190 -21.95 -20.28 -12.72
N THR A 191 -22.77 -21.31 -12.49
CA THR A 191 -24.00 -21.59 -13.26
C THR A 191 -25.26 -21.57 -12.38
N ALA A 192 -25.11 -21.75 -11.07
CA ALA A 192 -26.15 -21.48 -10.07
C ALA A 192 -25.89 -20.12 -9.38
N THR A 193 -26.85 -19.52 -8.68
CA THR A 193 -26.58 -18.34 -7.84
C THR A 193 -25.74 -18.76 -6.64
N ALA A 194 -24.42 -18.92 -6.80
CA ALA A 194 -23.55 -19.41 -5.75
C ALA A 194 -23.11 -18.27 -4.82
N ASP A 195 -23.39 -18.42 -3.52
CA ASP A 195 -22.87 -17.56 -2.44
C ASP A 195 -21.61 -18.16 -1.77
N LYS A 196 -21.19 -19.38 -2.14
CA LYS A 196 -20.06 -20.11 -1.53
C LYS A 196 -19.24 -20.87 -2.59
N GLY A 197 -17.92 -20.68 -2.57
CA GLY A 197 -16.95 -21.35 -3.47
C GLY A 197 -17.01 -20.88 -4.92
N SER A 198 -16.28 -21.56 -5.80
CA SER A 198 -16.06 -21.16 -7.21
C SER A 198 -14.95 -20.15 -7.38
N ASP A 199 -13.84 -20.40 -6.72
CA ASP A 199 -12.61 -19.62 -6.86
C ASP A 199 -11.66 -20.27 -7.87
N GLY A 200 -10.77 -19.50 -8.48
CA GLY A 200 -9.78 -20.08 -9.38
C GLY A 200 -8.86 -21.03 -8.62
N ILE A 201 -8.32 -20.55 -7.50
CA ILE A 201 -7.54 -21.35 -6.55
C ILE A 201 -8.05 -21.05 -5.14
N ASP A 202 -8.30 -22.10 -4.35
CA ASP A 202 -8.64 -21.99 -2.94
C ASP A 202 -7.63 -22.77 -2.08
N ALA A 203 -6.87 -22.06 -1.25
CA ALA A 203 -5.97 -22.69 -0.29
C ALA A 203 -6.69 -23.17 0.98
N GLN A 204 -7.95 -22.79 1.19
CA GLN A 204 -8.68 -22.95 2.44
C GLN A 204 -7.80 -22.44 3.59
N ASN A 205 -7.55 -23.29 4.58
CA ASN A 205 -6.68 -22.98 5.71
C ASN A 205 -5.25 -23.53 5.55
N ASN A 206 -4.89 -24.05 4.38
CA ASN A 206 -3.55 -24.58 4.13
C ASN A 206 -2.54 -23.44 3.96
N SER A 207 -1.65 -23.31 4.95
CA SER A 207 -0.62 -22.28 4.99
C SER A 207 0.62 -22.65 4.15
N GLY A 208 1.41 -21.64 3.78
CA GLY A 208 2.65 -21.76 3.03
C GLY A 208 2.48 -21.95 1.52
N VAL A 209 1.26 -21.78 1.00
CA VAL A 209 0.95 -21.97 -0.43
C VAL A 209 1.65 -20.91 -1.29
N GLN A 210 2.19 -21.35 -2.42
CA GLN A 210 2.92 -20.52 -3.38
C GLN A 210 2.27 -20.63 -4.77
N ILE A 211 1.88 -19.49 -5.34
CA ILE A 211 1.22 -19.42 -6.64
C ILE A 211 2.07 -18.56 -7.57
N PHE A 212 2.48 -19.14 -8.70
CA PHE A 212 3.19 -18.47 -9.77
C PHE A 212 2.31 -18.44 -11.02
N ASN A 213 1.70 -17.27 -11.28
CA ASN A 213 0.98 -17.02 -12.52
C ASN A 213 1.97 -16.42 -13.54
N LEU A 214 2.38 -17.25 -14.50
CA LEU A 214 3.42 -16.97 -15.47
C LEU A 214 2.86 -16.10 -16.63
N PRO A 215 3.70 -15.59 -17.56
CA PRO A 215 3.28 -14.55 -18.52
C PRO A 215 2.06 -14.83 -19.39
N THR A 216 1.72 -16.10 -19.64
CA THR A 216 0.50 -16.50 -20.40
C THR A 216 -0.61 -17.04 -19.51
N GLY A 217 -0.38 -17.08 -18.20
CA GLY A 217 -1.28 -17.65 -17.22
C GLY A 217 -2.53 -16.82 -17.00
N LEU A 218 -3.68 -17.47 -17.07
CA LEU A 218 -4.97 -16.95 -16.60
C LEU A 218 -5.41 -17.74 -15.37
N ILE A 219 -5.69 -17.02 -14.28
CA ILE A 219 -6.44 -17.52 -13.13
C ILE A 219 -7.73 -16.70 -13.07
N GLU A 220 -8.86 -17.35 -13.33
CA GLU A 220 -10.18 -16.72 -13.36
C GLU A 220 -11.14 -17.45 -12.43
N GLY A 221 -11.55 -16.76 -11.37
CA GLY A 221 -12.57 -17.24 -10.47
C GLY A 221 -13.96 -16.77 -10.89
N GLY A 222 -14.94 -17.66 -10.80
CA GLY A 222 -16.34 -17.26 -10.84
C GLY A 222 -16.66 -16.25 -9.71
N ARG A 223 -16.08 -16.46 -8.52
CA ARG A 223 -16.10 -15.54 -7.38
C ARG A 223 -14.76 -14.81 -7.24
N HIS A 224 -13.77 -15.35 -6.54
CA HIS A 224 -12.43 -14.80 -6.41
C HIS A 224 -11.42 -15.50 -7.31
N GLY A 225 -10.45 -14.76 -7.83
CA GLY A 225 -9.34 -15.38 -8.57
C GLY A 225 -8.57 -16.38 -7.68
N ILE A 226 -8.17 -15.92 -6.49
CA ILE A 226 -7.49 -16.73 -5.47
C ILE A 226 -8.13 -16.45 -4.11
N THR A 227 -8.35 -17.49 -3.30
CA THR A 227 -8.81 -17.36 -1.92
C THR A 227 -8.05 -18.26 -0.93
N GLY A 228 -8.17 -17.95 0.35
CA GLY A 228 -7.66 -18.75 1.48
C GLY A 228 -7.77 -17.95 2.77
N GLY A 229 -7.47 -18.54 3.93
CA GLY A 229 -7.55 -17.78 5.17
C GLY A 229 -7.09 -18.49 6.44
N GLN A 230 -6.91 -17.70 7.50
CA GLN A 230 -6.62 -18.23 8.83
C GLN A 230 -7.76 -19.14 9.30
N LEU A 231 -7.40 -20.27 9.92
CA LEU A 231 -8.39 -21.14 10.54
C LEU A 231 -9.04 -20.46 11.76
N ASP A 232 -8.20 -19.82 12.57
CA ASP A 232 -8.56 -19.12 13.78
C ASP A 232 -7.47 -18.09 14.15
N ALA A 233 -7.74 -17.26 15.16
CA ALA A 233 -6.80 -16.25 15.64
C ALA A 233 -5.53 -16.83 16.28
N ALA A 234 -5.51 -18.13 16.61
CA ALA A 234 -4.34 -18.79 17.19
C ALA A 234 -3.33 -19.22 16.11
N THR A 235 -3.82 -19.54 14.91
CA THR A 235 -3.08 -20.19 13.83
C THR A 235 -2.48 -19.19 12.85
N SER A 236 -1.20 -19.38 12.48
CA SER A 236 -0.57 -18.56 11.45
C SER A 236 -0.97 -19.02 10.05
N PHE A 237 -1.21 -18.05 9.16
CA PHE A 237 -1.48 -18.29 7.75
C PHE A 237 -0.53 -17.45 6.91
N ALA A 238 0.12 -18.08 5.94
CA ALA A 238 0.97 -17.41 4.98
C ALA A 238 0.66 -17.87 3.56
N MET A 239 0.67 -16.94 2.61
CA MET A 239 0.54 -17.24 1.19
C MET A 239 1.44 -16.31 0.38
N SER A 240 2.04 -16.84 -0.70
CA SER A 240 2.80 -16.07 -1.67
C SER A 240 2.18 -16.18 -3.06
N VAL A 241 1.97 -15.03 -3.71
CA VAL A 241 1.45 -14.93 -5.07
C VAL A 241 2.40 -14.10 -5.92
N ASN A 242 2.89 -14.66 -7.02
CA ASN A 242 3.67 -13.95 -8.03
C ASN A 242 2.90 -13.95 -9.35
N ASN A 243 2.44 -12.77 -9.78
CA ASN A 243 1.81 -12.57 -11.06
C ASN A 243 2.79 -11.88 -12.02
N SER A 244 3.32 -12.64 -12.97
CA SER A 244 4.28 -12.19 -13.97
C SER A 244 3.67 -11.17 -14.92
N ALA A 245 4.50 -10.39 -15.61
CA ALA A 245 4.05 -9.51 -16.68
C ALA A 245 3.33 -10.34 -17.76
N GLY A 246 2.13 -9.92 -18.15
CA GLY A 246 1.24 -10.68 -19.04
C GLY A 246 0.27 -11.63 -18.33
N GLY A 247 0.58 -12.06 -17.10
CA GLY A 247 -0.29 -12.87 -16.27
C GLY A 247 -1.55 -12.12 -15.82
N ILE A 248 -2.68 -12.81 -15.81
CA ILE A 248 -3.97 -12.26 -15.37
C ILE A 248 -4.52 -13.11 -14.22
N ILE A 249 -4.85 -12.44 -13.11
CA ILE A 249 -5.63 -12.99 -12.00
C ILE A 249 -6.92 -12.17 -11.90
N ARG A 250 -8.09 -12.80 -11.90
CA ARG A 250 -9.34 -12.07 -11.73
C ARG A 250 -10.44 -12.82 -10.99
N GLY A 251 -11.21 -12.09 -10.21
CA GLY A 251 -12.53 -12.50 -9.71
C GLY A 251 -13.64 -11.86 -10.54
N LEU A 252 -14.62 -12.65 -10.97
CA LEU A 252 -15.74 -12.16 -11.80
C LEU A 252 -16.94 -11.69 -10.97
N ASN A 253 -17.07 -12.20 -9.74
CA ASN A 253 -18.07 -11.80 -8.74
C ASN A 253 -17.45 -11.76 -7.34
N GLY A 254 -16.29 -11.12 -7.23
CA GLY A 254 -15.47 -11.05 -6.03
C GLY A 254 -14.12 -10.42 -6.32
N SER A 255 -13.27 -10.37 -5.29
CA SER A 255 -11.90 -9.88 -5.38
C SER A 255 -10.98 -10.67 -6.32
N GLY A 256 -9.94 -10.03 -6.85
CA GLY A 256 -8.89 -10.72 -7.59
C GLY A 256 -8.16 -11.72 -6.70
N ILE A 257 -7.80 -11.28 -5.49
CA ILE A 257 -7.27 -12.10 -4.39
C ILE A 257 -8.06 -11.73 -3.14
N ASN A 258 -8.57 -12.72 -2.41
CA ASN A 258 -9.27 -12.54 -1.14
C ASN A 258 -8.62 -13.44 -0.07
N LEU A 259 -8.01 -12.88 0.97
CA LEU A 259 -7.39 -13.67 2.04
C LEU A 259 -7.97 -13.30 3.40
N ASP A 260 -8.76 -14.22 3.94
CA ASP A 260 -9.49 -14.02 5.18
C ASP A 260 -8.52 -14.14 6.38
N GLY A 261 -8.45 -13.09 7.18
CA GLY A 261 -7.47 -12.93 8.25
C GLY A 261 -8.11 -12.34 9.51
N LEU A 262 -7.50 -12.63 10.66
CA LEU A 262 -8.05 -12.28 11.97
C LEU A 262 -7.08 -11.44 12.81
N ASN A 263 -5.79 -11.40 12.44
CA ASN A 263 -4.74 -10.65 13.15
C ASN A 263 -3.41 -10.62 12.37
N ASP A 264 -2.35 -10.19 13.06
CA ASP A 264 -0.97 -10.10 12.61
C ASP A 264 -0.28 -11.44 12.29
N LYS A 265 -0.93 -12.58 12.58
CA LYS A 265 -0.40 -13.91 12.21
C LYS A 265 -0.78 -14.33 10.78
N GLN A 266 -1.60 -13.55 10.08
CA GLN A 266 -1.74 -13.66 8.64
C GLN A 266 -0.67 -12.82 7.94
N LEU A 267 0.06 -13.42 6.99
CA LEU A 267 1.00 -12.69 6.13
C LEU A 267 0.85 -13.12 4.67
N ALA A 268 0.35 -12.20 3.84
CA ALA A 268 0.36 -12.34 2.39
C ALA A 268 1.61 -11.69 1.78
N THR A 269 2.27 -12.36 0.84
CA THR A 269 3.33 -11.76 0.01
C THR A 269 2.89 -11.78 -1.44
N ILE A 270 2.67 -10.60 -2.04
CA ILE A 270 2.11 -10.47 -3.38
C ILE A 270 3.06 -9.64 -4.25
N VAL A 271 3.52 -10.22 -5.35
CA VAL A 271 4.32 -9.53 -6.37
C VAL A 271 3.51 -9.49 -7.66
N ASN A 272 3.16 -8.29 -8.11
CA ASN A 272 2.39 -8.08 -9.33
C ASN A 272 3.16 -7.29 -10.38
N HIS A 273 3.35 -7.93 -11.52
CA HIS A 273 3.82 -7.33 -12.76
C HIS A 273 2.75 -7.40 -13.87
N GLY A 274 1.70 -8.21 -13.69
CA GLY A 274 0.58 -8.38 -14.60
C GLY A 274 -0.66 -7.60 -14.19
N ALA A 275 -1.84 -8.19 -14.40
CA ALA A 275 -3.12 -7.64 -13.97
C ALA A 275 -3.76 -8.49 -12.86
N ILE A 276 -4.16 -7.85 -11.77
CA ILE A 276 -5.01 -8.41 -10.72
C ILE A 276 -6.28 -7.56 -10.68
N THR A 277 -7.44 -8.19 -10.91
CA THR A 277 -8.71 -7.46 -10.94
C THR A 277 -9.83 -8.16 -10.18
N GLY A 278 -10.57 -7.42 -9.36
CA GLY A 278 -11.84 -7.88 -8.82
C GLY A 278 -13.02 -7.17 -9.46
N ARG A 279 -14.18 -7.83 -9.40
CA ARG A 279 -15.46 -7.27 -9.80
C ARG A 279 -16.57 -7.84 -8.94
N GLY A 280 -17.15 -7.01 -8.10
CA GLY A 280 -18.30 -7.37 -7.29
C GLY A 280 -19.59 -7.15 -8.05
N ILE A 281 -20.38 -8.20 -8.22
CA ILE A 281 -21.75 -8.13 -8.74
C ILE A 281 -22.74 -8.26 -7.58
N THR A 282 -22.45 -9.14 -6.61
CA THR A 282 -23.27 -9.38 -5.42
C THR A 282 -22.53 -9.16 -4.09
N GLY A 283 -21.29 -8.70 -4.14
CA GLY A 283 -20.44 -8.44 -2.97
C GLY A 283 -19.34 -7.45 -3.27
N ASP A 284 -18.26 -7.48 -2.48
CA ASP A 284 -17.03 -6.76 -2.80
C ASP A 284 -16.41 -7.24 -4.12
N GLY A 285 -15.46 -6.45 -4.61
CA GLY A 285 -14.83 -6.69 -5.90
C GLY A 285 -13.43 -6.15 -5.94
N ASP A 286 -12.70 -6.29 -4.85
CA ASP A 286 -11.44 -5.61 -4.67
C ASP A 286 -10.37 -6.16 -5.61
N GLY A 287 -9.38 -5.34 -5.96
CA GLY A 287 -8.21 -5.91 -6.62
C GLY A 287 -7.57 -6.98 -5.73
N ILE A 288 -7.28 -6.59 -4.49
CA ILE A 288 -6.73 -7.43 -3.44
C ILE A 288 -7.46 -7.07 -2.13
N ASP A 289 -8.00 -8.07 -1.45
CA ASP A 289 -8.51 -7.97 -0.08
C ASP A 289 -7.73 -8.95 0.81
N VAL A 290 -7.09 -8.45 1.85
CA VAL A 290 -6.32 -9.24 2.82
C VAL A 290 -6.54 -8.66 4.21
N ASP A 291 -7.30 -9.34 5.06
CA ASP A 291 -7.71 -8.73 6.33
C ASP A 291 -6.53 -8.46 7.27
N GLY A 292 -5.51 -9.31 7.23
CA GLY A 292 -4.29 -9.26 8.01
C GLY A 292 -3.17 -8.41 7.39
N LEU A 293 -1.92 -8.88 7.50
CA LEU A 293 -0.76 -8.15 6.98
C LEU A 293 -0.45 -8.57 5.54
N ALA A 294 -0.10 -7.60 4.70
CA ALA A 294 0.33 -7.86 3.33
C ALA A 294 1.62 -7.13 2.98
N ASN A 295 2.51 -7.83 2.28
CA ASN A 295 3.67 -7.27 1.60
C ASN A 295 3.42 -7.31 0.10
N ILE A 296 3.11 -6.16 -0.50
CA ILE A 296 2.69 -6.02 -1.89
C ILE A 296 3.74 -5.22 -2.66
N THR A 297 4.26 -5.78 -3.75
CA THR A 297 5.05 -5.06 -4.75
C THR A 297 4.28 -5.02 -6.06
N ASN A 298 3.89 -3.83 -6.50
CA ASN A 298 3.12 -3.63 -7.73
C ASN A 298 3.88 -2.78 -8.75
N THR A 299 4.10 -3.35 -9.93
CA THR A 299 4.56 -2.64 -11.14
C THR A 299 3.54 -2.74 -12.28
N GLY A 300 2.51 -3.59 -12.12
CA GLY A 300 1.44 -3.80 -13.08
C GLY A 300 0.15 -3.06 -12.70
N LEU A 301 -0.98 -3.71 -12.93
CA LEU A 301 -2.31 -3.21 -12.60
C LEU A 301 -2.92 -4.00 -11.44
N ILE A 302 -3.37 -3.29 -10.41
CA ILE A 302 -4.28 -3.80 -9.39
C ILE A 302 -5.54 -2.94 -9.44
N ARG A 303 -6.71 -3.54 -9.66
CA ARG A 303 -7.95 -2.80 -9.87
C ARG A 303 -9.18 -3.48 -9.29
N SER A 304 -9.98 -2.72 -8.56
CA SER A 304 -11.40 -3.03 -8.42
C SER A 304 -12.20 -2.39 -9.54
N ILE A 305 -13.07 -3.17 -10.18
CA ILE A 305 -13.92 -2.72 -11.30
C ILE A 305 -15.30 -2.30 -10.82
N ASN A 306 -15.79 -2.93 -9.75
CA ASN A 306 -17.08 -2.67 -9.14
C ASN A 306 -17.16 -3.34 -7.78
N ALA A 307 -18.09 -2.87 -6.95
CA ALA A 307 -18.57 -3.58 -5.77
C ALA A 307 -20.09 -3.41 -5.65
N PHE A 308 -20.71 -4.23 -4.81
CA PHE A 308 -22.14 -4.21 -4.56
C PHE A 308 -22.44 -4.49 -3.09
N SER A 309 -23.42 -3.77 -2.55
CA SER A 309 -23.95 -3.99 -1.21
C SER A 309 -25.42 -4.41 -1.33
N ALA A 310 -25.77 -5.53 -0.71
CA ALA A 310 -27.16 -5.96 -0.60
C ALA A 310 -27.97 -5.13 0.43
N THR A 311 -27.29 -4.29 1.21
CA THR A 311 -27.91 -3.41 2.22
C THR A 311 -27.99 -1.97 1.72
N THR A 312 -28.54 -1.09 2.55
CA THR A 312 -28.57 0.36 2.26
C THR A 312 -27.21 1.03 2.38
N ASP A 313 -26.24 0.39 3.04
CA ASP A 313 -24.89 0.92 3.18
C ASP A 313 -24.14 0.81 1.86
N LEU A 314 -23.21 1.74 1.62
CA LEU A 314 -22.37 1.72 0.44
C LEU A 314 -21.37 0.57 0.52
N ALA A 315 -21.24 -0.18 -0.57
CA ALA A 315 -20.09 -1.05 -0.80
C ALA A 315 -18.85 -0.23 -1.12
N TYR A 316 -17.70 -0.83 -0.85
CA TYR A 316 -16.41 -0.27 -1.16
C TYR A 316 -15.77 -1.08 -2.28
N SER A 317 -15.34 -0.38 -3.32
CA SER A 317 -14.69 -0.96 -4.49
C SER A 317 -13.24 -0.53 -4.43
N GLU A 318 -12.40 -1.37 -3.83
CA GLU A 318 -11.06 -0.99 -3.39
C GLU A 318 -9.99 -1.63 -4.28
N GLY A 319 -9.04 -0.84 -4.77
CA GLY A 319 -7.88 -1.42 -5.46
C GLY A 319 -7.16 -2.41 -4.55
N ILE A 320 -6.89 -1.99 -3.31
CA ILE A 320 -6.33 -2.83 -2.25
C ILE A 320 -7.07 -2.53 -0.93
N SER A 321 -7.44 -3.56 -0.18
CA SER A 321 -7.81 -3.46 1.24
C SER A 321 -6.90 -4.35 2.08
N VAL A 322 -6.23 -3.79 3.09
CA VAL A 322 -5.29 -4.52 3.96
C VAL A 322 -5.30 -4.08 5.42
N GLY A 323 -5.08 -5.02 6.35
CA GLY A 323 -4.90 -4.76 7.79
C GLY A 323 -3.59 -4.11 8.19
N GLY A 324 -2.60 -4.05 7.29
CA GLY A 324 -1.30 -3.44 7.51
C GLY A 324 -0.23 -4.05 6.61
N GLY A 325 1.04 -3.83 6.96
CA GLY A 325 2.18 -4.32 6.19
C GLY A 325 2.77 -3.27 5.24
N ALA A 326 3.32 -3.69 4.11
CA ALA A 326 4.04 -2.82 3.19
C ALA A 326 3.50 -2.91 1.76
N ILE A 327 3.24 -1.76 1.13
CA ILE A 327 2.85 -1.64 -0.27
C ILE A 327 3.90 -0.79 -0.98
N VAL A 328 4.55 -1.35 -1.99
CA VAL A 328 5.49 -0.67 -2.87
C VAL A 328 4.90 -0.62 -4.27
N ASN A 329 4.58 0.57 -4.76
CA ASN A 329 3.89 0.76 -6.03
C ASN A 329 4.71 1.59 -7.01
N SER A 330 4.94 1.08 -8.20
CA SER A 330 5.36 1.83 -9.39
C SER A 330 4.40 1.63 -10.57
N GLY A 331 3.37 0.81 -10.40
CA GLY A 331 2.28 0.58 -11.35
C GLY A 331 1.00 1.37 -11.02
N THR A 332 -0.16 0.83 -11.37
CA THR A 332 -1.48 1.41 -11.08
C THR A 332 -2.22 0.61 -10.02
N ILE A 333 -2.73 1.30 -9.01
CA ILE A 333 -3.70 0.79 -8.03
C ILE A 333 -4.93 1.68 -8.09
N GLU A 334 -6.10 1.11 -8.40
CA GLU A 334 -7.33 1.90 -8.45
C GLU A 334 -8.61 1.17 -8.05
N GLY A 335 -9.51 1.90 -7.38
CA GLY A 335 -10.87 1.47 -7.13
C GLY A 335 -11.84 2.22 -8.03
N LEU A 336 -12.47 1.49 -8.94
CA LEU A 336 -13.47 1.97 -9.87
C LEU A 336 -14.84 1.41 -9.51
N VAL A 337 -15.88 2.17 -9.80
CA VAL A 337 -17.27 1.79 -9.70
C VAL A 337 -17.86 1.82 -11.10
N SER A 338 -18.64 0.78 -11.43
CA SER A 338 -19.28 0.70 -12.74
C SER A 338 -20.24 1.87 -12.96
N THR A 339 -20.33 2.34 -14.20
CA THR A 339 -21.20 3.46 -14.55
C THR A 339 -22.65 3.16 -14.16
N GLY A 340 -23.29 4.09 -13.46
CA GLY A 340 -24.67 3.95 -12.97
C GLY A 340 -24.81 3.23 -11.63
N ASN A 341 -23.74 2.63 -11.09
CA ASN A 341 -23.77 2.07 -9.75
C ASN A 341 -23.66 3.18 -8.69
N THR A 342 -24.75 3.41 -7.97
CA THR A 342 -24.86 4.40 -6.88
C THR A 342 -24.74 3.77 -5.50
N ASN A 343 -24.54 2.45 -5.43
CA ASN A 343 -24.48 1.66 -4.20
C ASN A 343 -23.05 1.29 -3.81
N ALA A 344 -22.05 1.81 -4.53
CA ALA A 344 -20.65 1.64 -4.20
C ALA A 344 -19.85 2.93 -4.38
N VAL A 345 -18.73 3.01 -3.68
CA VAL A 345 -17.71 4.05 -3.88
C VAL A 345 -16.34 3.44 -4.16
N GLY A 346 -15.55 4.09 -5.00
CA GLY A 346 -14.26 3.60 -5.47
C GLY A 346 -13.10 4.21 -4.70
N ARG A 347 -12.25 3.37 -4.10
CA ARG A 347 -11.07 3.74 -3.31
C ARG A 347 -9.79 3.11 -3.85
N GLY A 348 -8.68 3.82 -3.79
CA GLY A 348 -7.40 3.24 -4.21
C GLY A 348 -6.92 2.17 -3.25
N ILE A 349 -6.60 2.59 -2.02
CA ILE A 349 -6.13 1.73 -0.93
C ILE A 349 -6.95 2.03 0.32
N THR A 350 -7.41 0.98 0.97
CA THR A 350 -7.94 0.99 2.33
C THR A 350 -6.97 0.30 3.27
N LEU A 351 -6.74 0.94 4.41
CA LEU A 351 -5.99 0.37 5.53
C LEU A 351 -6.96 0.15 6.71
N ALA A 352 -7.25 -1.12 7.01
CA ALA A 352 -8.17 -1.54 8.06
C ALA A 352 -8.00 -3.04 8.36
N GLY A 353 -8.09 -3.43 9.63
CA GLY A 353 -8.35 -4.84 9.95
C GLY A 353 -9.76 -5.19 9.49
N ASN A 354 -9.89 -6.16 8.58
CA ASN A 354 -11.10 -6.35 7.78
C ASN A 354 -11.99 -7.51 8.24
N ASP A 355 -11.96 -7.96 9.51
CA ASP A 355 -12.98 -8.92 9.95
C ASP A 355 -13.33 -8.84 11.44
N LEU A 356 -14.48 -8.23 11.74
CA LEU A 356 -15.21 -8.54 12.97
C LEU A 356 -16.23 -9.64 12.66
N SER A 357 -16.29 -10.68 13.48
CA SER A 357 -17.34 -11.72 13.45
C SER A 357 -18.80 -11.18 13.46
N THR A 358 -19.02 -9.90 13.77
CA THR A 358 -20.32 -9.21 13.76
C THR A 358 -20.47 -8.14 12.67
N GLY A 359 -19.51 -8.03 11.76
CA GLY A 359 -19.39 -6.94 10.78
C GLY A 359 -18.81 -5.66 11.40
N GLY A 360 -17.91 -5.00 10.65
CA GLY A 360 -17.25 -3.75 11.03
C GLY A 360 -15.75 -3.81 10.77
N ARG A 361 -15.10 -2.63 10.68
CA ARG A 361 -13.67 -2.51 10.43
C ARG A 361 -12.91 -2.30 11.73
N GLU A 362 -11.95 -3.17 12.02
CA GLU A 362 -11.02 -3.06 13.13
C GLU A 362 -9.90 -2.05 12.81
N GLY A 363 -9.17 -1.66 13.85
CA GLY A 363 -7.90 -0.95 13.65
C GLY A 363 -6.87 -1.84 12.95
N LEU A 364 -5.75 -1.26 12.55
CA LEU A 364 -4.68 -2.00 11.88
C LEU A 364 -4.15 -3.15 12.77
N TYR A 365 -3.73 -4.25 12.16
CA TYR A 365 -3.03 -5.34 12.85
C TYR A 365 -1.50 -5.14 12.88
N GLY A 366 -0.99 -4.10 12.22
CA GLY A 366 0.42 -3.77 12.22
C GLY A 366 0.67 -2.39 11.61
N ASN A 367 1.94 -1.98 11.61
CA ASN A 367 2.32 -0.76 10.90
C ASN A 367 2.02 -0.90 9.40
N ALA A 368 1.52 0.17 8.80
CA ALA A 368 1.24 0.23 7.38
C ALA A 368 2.21 1.19 6.69
N THR A 369 2.92 0.74 5.66
CA THR A 369 3.82 1.57 4.86
C THR A 369 3.44 1.51 3.40
N ILE A 370 3.10 2.66 2.82
CA ILE A 370 2.84 2.81 1.39
C ILE A 370 4.00 3.61 0.79
N THR A 371 4.69 3.05 -0.20
CA THR A 371 5.71 3.75 -0.99
C THR A 371 5.29 3.77 -2.45
N ASN A 372 4.78 4.92 -2.88
CA ASN A 372 4.43 5.20 -4.27
C ASN A 372 5.67 5.82 -4.97
N GLN A 373 6.29 5.03 -5.84
CA GLN A 373 7.49 5.38 -6.59
C GLN A 373 7.15 6.13 -7.88
N SER A 374 8.17 6.67 -8.55
CA SER A 374 8.00 7.35 -9.85
C SER A 374 7.23 6.49 -10.85
N GLY A 375 6.22 7.08 -11.52
CA GLY A 375 5.31 6.37 -12.42
C GLY A 375 4.12 5.70 -11.72
N GLY A 376 4.18 5.53 -10.40
CA GLY A 376 3.12 4.93 -9.61
C GLY A 376 1.88 5.81 -9.51
N VAL A 377 0.71 5.22 -9.73
CA VAL A 377 -0.60 5.86 -9.57
C VAL A 377 -1.43 5.11 -8.52
N ILE A 378 -1.96 5.84 -7.54
CA ILE A 378 -2.97 5.36 -6.60
C ILE A 378 -4.21 6.23 -6.76
N ARG A 379 -5.38 5.64 -7.06
CA ARG A 379 -6.59 6.39 -7.40
C ARG A 379 -7.85 5.81 -6.74
N GLY A 380 -8.62 6.66 -6.08
CA GLY A 380 -10.05 6.42 -5.81
C GLY A 380 -10.89 7.12 -6.87
N GLN A 381 -11.89 6.45 -7.47
CA GLN A 381 -12.73 7.08 -8.49
C GLN A 381 -13.77 8.04 -7.88
N SER A 382 -14.38 7.65 -6.76
CA SER A 382 -15.48 8.40 -6.14
C SER A 382 -15.31 8.58 -4.63
N ASP A 383 -14.17 8.15 -4.08
CA ASP A 383 -13.74 8.40 -2.71
C ASP A 383 -12.20 8.61 -2.64
N SER A 384 -11.61 8.49 -1.47
CA SER A 384 -10.18 8.65 -1.22
C SER A 384 -9.29 7.73 -2.08
N ALA A 385 -8.11 8.22 -2.43
CA ALA A 385 -7.04 7.39 -2.97
C ALA A 385 -6.45 6.47 -1.91
N ILE A 386 -6.24 7.00 -0.70
CA ILE A 386 -5.79 6.24 0.47
C ILE A 386 -6.68 6.62 1.64
N VAL A 387 -7.28 5.64 2.30
CA VAL A 387 -8.07 5.85 3.52
C VAL A 387 -7.63 4.88 4.62
N VAL A 388 -7.55 5.39 5.84
CA VAL A 388 -7.39 4.60 7.05
C VAL A 388 -8.70 4.64 7.82
N VAL A 389 -9.20 3.47 8.20
CA VAL A 389 -10.47 3.35 8.93
C VAL A 389 -10.31 2.38 10.11
N GLY A 390 -11.38 2.23 10.90
CA GLY A 390 -11.34 1.48 12.15
C GLY A 390 -10.87 2.31 13.33
N ALA A 391 -10.93 1.70 14.52
CA ALA A 391 -10.47 2.30 15.76
C ALA A 391 -8.95 2.52 15.74
N ALA A 392 -8.44 3.42 16.60
CA ALA A 392 -7.00 3.57 16.76
C ALA A 392 -6.40 2.24 17.25
N SER A 393 -5.43 1.71 16.52
CA SER A 393 -4.70 0.50 16.90
C SER A 393 -3.39 0.80 17.64
N GLY A 394 -2.91 2.05 17.58
CA GLY A 394 -1.61 2.44 18.12
C GLY A 394 -0.44 2.17 17.17
N HIS A 395 -0.73 1.64 15.98
CA HIS A 395 0.26 1.50 14.90
C HIS A 395 0.49 2.81 14.15
N VAL A 396 1.50 2.82 13.30
CA VAL A 396 1.85 3.99 12.48
C VAL A 396 1.56 3.71 11.02
N VAL A 397 0.94 4.70 10.38
CA VAL A 397 0.73 4.75 8.93
C VAL A 397 1.82 5.63 8.32
N THR A 398 2.61 5.10 7.41
CA THR A 398 3.65 5.84 6.68
C THR A 398 3.32 5.88 5.19
N ILE A 399 3.25 7.07 4.59
CA ILE A 399 2.97 7.26 3.17
C ILE A 399 4.10 8.06 2.54
N ASN A 400 4.87 7.41 1.66
CA ASN A 400 5.92 8.01 0.87
C ASN A 400 5.42 8.16 -0.58
N ASN A 401 5.27 9.38 -1.06
CA ASN A 401 4.87 9.67 -2.44
C ASN A 401 6.03 10.38 -3.16
N TYR A 402 6.83 9.62 -3.91
CA TYR A 402 8.05 10.13 -4.52
C TYR A 402 7.76 11.04 -5.73
N ALA A 403 8.78 11.79 -6.15
CA ALA A 403 8.72 12.59 -7.35
C ALA A 403 8.33 11.71 -8.56
N GLY A 404 7.41 12.22 -9.39
CA GLY A 404 6.84 11.46 -10.53
C GLY A 404 5.72 10.49 -10.16
N ALA A 405 5.37 10.35 -8.88
CA ALA A 405 4.26 9.51 -8.42
C ALA A 405 2.98 10.35 -8.21
N SER A 406 1.80 9.72 -8.32
CA SER A 406 0.49 10.40 -8.18
C SER A 406 -0.45 9.67 -7.22
N ILE A 407 -1.06 10.44 -6.32
CA ILE A 407 -2.16 10.03 -5.45
C ILE A 407 -3.38 10.89 -5.80
N ILE A 408 -4.49 10.27 -6.21
CA ILE A 408 -5.63 10.96 -6.82
C ILE A 408 -6.94 10.53 -6.15
N GLY A 409 -7.50 11.42 -5.33
CA GLY A 409 -8.84 11.24 -4.76
C GLY A 409 -9.92 11.52 -5.80
N GLY A 410 -11.02 10.79 -5.70
CA GLY A 410 -12.23 11.02 -6.46
C GLY A 410 -13.39 11.30 -5.50
N GLY A 411 -14.46 11.92 -5.98
CA GLY A 411 -15.60 12.27 -5.12
C GLY A 411 -15.47 13.60 -4.38
N ALA A 412 -16.62 14.03 -3.83
CA ALA A 412 -16.83 15.41 -3.37
C ALA A 412 -16.64 15.60 -1.86
N VAL A 413 -16.47 14.52 -1.09
CA VAL A 413 -16.55 14.58 0.38
C VAL A 413 -15.19 14.38 1.04
N ASN A 414 -14.53 13.26 0.76
CA ASN A 414 -13.31 12.86 1.47
C ASN A 414 -12.05 13.40 0.79
N ALA A 415 -10.99 13.53 1.58
CA ALA A 415 -9.68 13.91 1.06
C ALA A 415 -9.05 12.82 0.19
N ALA A 416 -8.10 13.19 -0.67
CA ALA A 416 -7.32 12.22 -1.42
C ALA A 416 -6.57 11.24 -0.49
N ILE A 417 -6.02 11.75 0.62
CA ILE A 417 -5.48 10.95 1.73
C ILE A 417 -6.30 11.26 2.98
N LYS A 418 -6.91 10.23 3.56
CA LYS A 418 -7.69 10.35 4.80
C LYS A 418 -7.13 9.44 5.89
N GLY A 419 -6.73 10.01 7.02
CA GLY A 419 -6.27 9.27 8.19
C GLY A 419 -7.37 9.03 9.22
N ASN A 420 -7.12 8.12 10.17
CA ASN A 420 -7.95 7.87 11.35
C ASN A 420 -7.27 8.44 12.62
N ALA A 421 -7.54 7.84 13.77
CA ALA A 421 -6.93 8.21 15.05
C ALA A 421 -5.47 7.72 15.25
N ASP A 422 -4.94 6.89 14.35
CA ASP A 422 -3.55 6.45 14.39
C ASP A 422 -2.58 7.55 13.91
N ASN A 423 -1.32 7.42 14.32
CA ASN A 423 -0.28 8.36 13.90
C ASN A 423 -0.01 8.17 12.41
N THR A 424 -0.10 9.26 11.64
CA THR A 424 0.18 9.25 10.20
C THR A 424 1.40 10.10 9.87
N VAL A 425 2.34 9.51 9.14
CA VAL A 425 3.55 10.16 8.62
C VAL A 425 3.46 10.19 7.09
N ILE A 426 3.52 11.38 6.50
CA ILE A 426 3.48 11.57 5.04
C ILE A 426 4.75 12.29 4.60
N VAL A 427 5.43 11.75 3.59
CA VAL A 427 6.52 12.43 2.87
C VAL A 427 6.18 12.46 1.39
N SER A 428 6.01 13.65 0.81
CA SER A 428 5.61 13.79 -0.59
C SER A 428 6.53 14.73 -1.37
N GLY A 429 7.12 14.19 -2.44
CA GLY A 429 7.68 14.94 -3.57
C GLY A 429 6.88 14.76 -4.87
N GLY A 430 5.84 13.91 -4.86
CA GLY A 430 4.94 13.66 -5.98
C GLY A 430 3.66 14.50 -5.96
N ALA A 431 2.71 14.15 -6.82
CA ALA A 431 1.41 14.80 -6.89
C ALA A 431 0.42 14.20 -5.89
N ILE A 432 -0.31 15.05 -5.16
CA ILE A 432 -1.49 14.69 -4.35
C ILE A 432 -2.66 15.54 -4.84
N ASN A 433 -3.62 14.91 -5.49
CA ASN A 433 -4.76 15.58 -6.09
C ASN A 433 -6.05 15.25 -5.35
N GLY A 434 -6.53 16.20 -4.53
CA GLY A 434 -7.84 16.19 -3.91
C GLY A 434 -8.76 17.29 -4.43
N ALA A 435 -8.57 17.72 -5.68
CA ALA A 435 -9.35 18.82 -6.27
C ALA A 435 -10.86 18.54 -6.29
N SER A 436 -11.27 17.27 -6.42
CA SER A 436 -12.68 16.87 -6.51
C SER A 436 -13.47 17.18 -5.24
N SER A 437 -12.86 17.06 -4.07
CA SER A 437 -13.46 17.41 -2.76
C SER A 437 -12.96 18.74 -2.22
N GLY A 438 -11.93 19.32 -2.84
CA GLY A 438 -11.19 20.46 -2.30
C GLY A 438 -10.28 20.09 -1.12
N LYS A 439 -10.09 18.79 -0.81
CA LYS A 439 -9.29 18.31 0.32
C LYS A 439 -8.19 17.35 -0.17
N ALA A 440 -6.93 17.74 -0.01
CA ALA A 440 -5.80 16.87 -0.38
C ALA A 440 -5.49 15.87 0.74
N ILE A 441 -5.36 16.35 1.97
CA ILE A 441 -4.98 15.57 3.14
C ILE A 441 -5.91 15.94 4.30
N GLU A 442 -6.55 14.94 4.91
CA GLU A 442 -7.36 15.10 6.11
C GLU A 442 -7.02 13.99 7.11
N LEU A 443 -6.28 14.33 8.15
CA LEU A 443 -5.82 13.38 9.17
C LEU A 443 -6.72 13.43 10.41
N GLY A 444 -6.68 12.39 11.23
CA GLY A 444 -7.51 12.29 12.44
C GLY A 444 -6.77 12.62 13.73
N GLY A 445 -7.10 11.90 14.80
CA GLY A 445 -6.67 12.21 16.17
C GLY A 445 -5.21 11.88 16.52
N GLY A 446 -4.47 11.23 15.61
CA GLY A 446 -3.07 10.85 15.85
C GLY A 446 -2.10 12.03 15.93
N LYS A 447 -0.85 11.74 16.32
CA LYS A 447 0.27 12.69 16.22
C LYS A 447 0.84 12.64 14.80
N ASN A 448 0.35 13.53 13.95
CA ASN A 448 0.63 13.44 12.52
C ASN A 448 1.82 14.28 12.08
N SER A 449 2.56 13.82 11.07
CA SER A 449 3.65 14.56 10.45
C SER A 449 3.50 14.55 8.94
N VAL A 450 3.59 15.73 8.31
CA VAL A 450 3.57 15.88 6.86
C VAL A 450 4.85 16.61 6.44
N THR A 451 5.60 16.03 5.51
CA THR A 451 6.80 16.64 4.92
C THR A 451 6.64 16.76 3.41
N ILE A 452 6.73 17.98 2.90
CA ILE A 452 6.63 18.27 1.47
C ILE A 452 8.03 18.59 0.95
N THR A 453 8.52 17.74 0.03
CA THR A 453 9.83 17.88 -0.61
C THR A 453 9.74 18.34 -2.07
N GLY A 454 8.53 18.55 -2.59
CA GLY A 454 8.28 19.01 -3.95
C GLY A 454 6.90 18.61 -4.46
N GLY A 455 6.75 18.53 -5.78
CA GLY A 455 5.52 18.07 -6.43
C GLY A 455 4.39 19.10 -6.41
N THR A 456 3.16 18.62 -6.53
CA THR A 456 1.95 19.45 -6.58
C THR A 456 0.90 18.93 -5.61
N ILE A 457 0.27 19.83 -4.85
CA ILE A 457 -0.83 19.48 -3.95
C ILE A 457 -2.04 20.34 -4.31
N SER A 458 -3.16 19.70 -4.61
CA SER A 458 -4.44 20.36 -4.90
C SER A 458 -5.49 19.99 -3.87
N GLY A 459 -6.03 20.99 -3.16
CA GLY A 459 -6.92 20.84 -2.02
C GLY A 459 -6.25 21.21 -0.71
N SER A 460 -7.03 21.31 0.37
CA SER A 460 -6.55 21.67 1.71
C SER A 460 -5.74 20.55 2.39
N ILE A 461 -4.90 20.94 3.36
CA ILE A 461 -4.15 20.05 4.24
C ILE A 461 -4.61 20.32 5.68
N ASN A 462 -5.22 19.31 6.29
CA ASN A 462 -5.69 19.34 7.66
C ASN A 462 -4.93 18.29 8.49
N GLY A 463 -4.16 18.76 9.48
CA GLY A 463 -3.36 17.92 10.37
C GLY A 463 -4.18 17.06 11.34
N GLY A 464 -5.49 17.31 11.49
CA GLY A 464 -6.37 16.55 12.38
C GLY A 464 -6.38 17.03 13.84
N SER A 465 -7.15 16.36 14.70
CA SER A 465 -7.45 16.83 16.06
C SER A 465 -6.39 16.49 17.12
N GLY A 466 -5.30 15.78 16.77
CA GLY A 466 -4.31 15.30 17.74
C GLY A 466 -3.46 16.35 18.45
N GLY A 467 -3.55 17.63 18.07
CA GLY A 467 -2.95 18.77 18.77
C GLY A 467 -1.41 18.87 18.72
N GLN A 468 -0.73 17.85 18.18
CA GLN A 468 0.74 17.75 18.12
C GLN A 468 1.25 17.63 16.67
N ASN A 469 0.41 17.95 15.70
CA ASN A 469 0.71 17.71 14.29
C ASN A 469 1.77 18.68 13.76
N THR A 470 2.66 18.20 12.90
CA THR A 470 3.71 19.01 12.26
C THR A 470 3.62 18.98 10.74
N LEU A 471 3.86 20.12 10.11
CA LEU A 471 4.01 20.25 8.67
C LEU A 471 5.40 20.86 8.36
N VAL A 472 6.19 20.20 7.55
CA VAL A 472 7.53 20.63 7.12
C VAL A 472 7.57 20.81 5.61
N LEU A 473 8.12 21.94 5.17
CA LEU A 473 8.29 22.29 3.77
C LEU A 473 9.78 22.38 3.48
N ASN A 474 10.27 21.44 2.70
CA ASN A 474 11.68 21.29 2.36
C ASN A 474 11.88 20.94 0.88
N PRO A 475 11.43 21.79 -0.06
CA PRO A 475 11.59 21.55 -1.50
C PRO A 475 13.04 21.46 -1.97
N GLY A 476 14.01 21.90 -1.16
CA GLY A 476 15.43 21.95 -1.51
C GLY A 476 15.86 23.34 -1.98
N ALA A 477 17.12 23.68 -1.75
CA ALA A 477 17.70 24.95 -2.20
C ALA A 477 17.59 25.11 -3.73
N GLY A 478 17.18 26.29 -4.20
CA GLY A 478 16.95 26.57 -5.62
C GLY A 478 15.59 26.10 -6.17
N ASN A 479 14.90 25.21 -5.46
CA ASN A 479 13.58 24.73 -5.86
C ASN A 479 12.46 25.62 -5.31
N SER A 480 11.28 25.53 -5.92
CA SER A 480 10.09 26.27 -5.51
C SER A 480 8.90 25.34 -5.28
N PHE A 481 8.04 25.70 -4.33
CA PHE A 481 6.77 25.03 -4.06
C PHE A 481 5.67 26.08 -3.86
N ALA A 482 4.64 26.05 -4.70
CA ALA A 482 3.50 26.96 -4.60
C ALA A 482 2.27 26.19 -4.12
N TYR A 483 1.54 26.77 -3.18
CA TYR A 483 0.39 26.10 -2.57
C TYR A 483 -0.75 27.09 -2.30
N ALA A 484 -1.89 26.80 -2.91
CA ALA A 484 -3.11 27.61 -2.84
C ALA A 484 -4.16 27.05 -1.88
N GLY A 485 -3.97 25.83 -1.37
CA GLY A 485 -4.89 25.23 -0.41
C GLY A 485 -4.75 25.85 0.99
N ALA A 486 -5.79 25.68 1.81
CA ALA A 486 -5.73 26.04 3.22
C ALA A 486 -4.87 25.04 4.01
N ILE A 487 -4.23 25.51 5.09
CA ILE A 487 -3.54 24.68 6.09
C ILE A 487 -4.23 24.87 7.44
N SER A 488 -4.55 23.77 8.13
CA SER A 488 -5.21 23.82 9.44
C SER A 488 -4.70 22.75 10.39
N ASN A 489 -4.91 22.97 11.70
CA ASN A 489 -4.69 21.99 12.76
C ASN A 489 -3.26 21.44 12.88
N PHE A 490 -2.27 22.30 12.62
CA PHE A 490 -0.87 22.03 12.90
C PHE A 490 -0.40 22.83 14.12
N LYS A 491 0.39 22.18 14.98
CA LYS A 491 1.10 22.83 16.08
C LYS A 491 2.34 23.57 15.58
N GLN A 492 2.91 23.12 14.47
CA GLN A 492 4.01 23.79 13.81
C GLN A 492 3.92 23.61 12.29
N VAL A 493 4.12 24.71 11.56
CA VAL A 493 4.39 24.72 10.12
C VAL A 493 5.77 25.31 9.93
N GLU A 494 6.70 24.53 9.37
CA GLU A 494 8.10 24.90 9.23
C GLU A 494 8.55 24.95 7.77
N VAL A 495 9.19 26.04 7.37
CA VAL A 495 9.93 26.15 6.11
C VAL A 495 11.42 25.99 6.39
N GLN A 496 12.02 24.96 5.81
CA GLN A 496 13.43 24.62 6.01
C GLN A 496 14.31 25.04 4.83
N SER A 497 13.80 24.99 3.60
CA SER A 497 14.58 25.35 2.40
C SER A 497 13.71 25.73 1.21
N GLY A 498 14.36 26.20 0.13
CA GLY A 498 13.74 26.59 -1.14
C GLY A 498 12.82 27.81 -1.05
N ASN A 499 12.04 28.05 -2.10
CA ASN A 499 11.08 29.15 -2.18
C ASN A 499 9.64 28.61 -2.11
N VAL A 500 9.03 28.76 -0.95
CA VAL A 500 7.64 28.38 -0.68
C VAL A 500 6.74 29.58 -0.90
N THR A 501 5.62 29.41 -1.61
CA THR A 501 4.58 30.43 -1.76
C THR A 501 3.23 29.92 -1.27
N PHE A 502 2.62 30.64 -0.32
CA PHE A 502 1.26 30.43 0.14
C PHE A 502 0.35 31.53 -0.41
N SER A 503 -0.65 31.13 -1.19
CA SER A 503 -1.71 32.01 -1.68
C SER A 503 -3.09 31.69 -1.08
N GLY A 504 -3.24 30.52 -0.45
CA GLY A 504 -4.41 30.15 0.34
C GLY A 504 -4.41 30.77 1.73
N VAL A 505 -5.60 30.89 2.34
CA VAL A 505 -5.77 31.34 3.73
C VAL A 505 -5.70 30.13 4.67
N SER A 506 -4.76 30.15 5.61
CA SER A 506 -4.53 29.10 6.60
C SER A 506 -5.05 29.50 7.98
N SER A 507 -5.52 28.52 8.75
CA SER A 507 -6.21 28.72 10.04
C SER A 507 -5.54 28.03 11.24
N TYR A 508 -4.37 27.43 11.06
CA TYR A 508 -3.65 26.82 12.18
C TYR A 508 -3.16 27.89 13.17
N SER A 509 -3.27 27.60 14.48
CA SER A 509 -2.75 28.46 15.56
C SER A 509 -1.33 28.09 15.99
N GLY A 510 -0.80 26.98 15.49
CA GLY A 510 0.58 26.58 15.72
C GLY A 510 1.61 27.57 15.17
N ALA A 511 2.86 27.42 15.61
CA ALA A 511 3.95 28.31 15.19
C ALA A 511 4.28 28.15 13.70
N THR A 512 4.48 29.27 13.01
CA THR A 512 5.12 29.33 11.71
C THR A 512 6.61 29.56 11.91
N ARG A 513 7.44 28.57 11.60
CA ARG A 513 8.89 28.60 11.81
C ARG A 513 9.63 28.69 10.49
N LEU A 514 10.53 29.66 10.36
CA LEU A 514 11.41 29.82 9.21
C LEU A 514 12.84 29.46 9.59
N SER A 515 13.21 28.19 9.41
CA SER A 515 14.55 27.67 9.71
C SER A 515 15.53 27.86 8.55
N GLY A 516 15.03 28.18 7.36
CA GLY A 516 15.79 28.48 6.16
C GLY A 516 14.86 28.82 4.99
N GLY A 517 15.42 28.98 3.80
CA GLY A 517 14.65 29.28 2.58
C GLY A 517 13.86 30.60 2.64
N VAL A 518 12.84 30.69 1.78
CA VAL A 518 11.92 31.84 1.69
C VAL A 518 10.49 31.34 1.82
N LEU A 519 9.73 31.90 2.76
CA LEU A 519 8.27 31.81 2.77
C LEU A 519 7.68 33.09 2.17
N THR A 520 6.93 32.95 1.09
CA THR A 520 6.18 34.03 0.45
C THR A 520 4.71 33.92 0.81
N LEU A 521 4.14 34.98 1.36
CA LEU A 521 2.71 35.13 1.55
C LEU A 521 2.17 36.02 0.43
N ASP A 522 1.39 35.41 -0.47
CA ASP A 522 0.84 36.09 -1.64
C ASP A 522 -0.61 36.52 -1.39
N GLY A 523 -0.78 37.73 -0.87
CA GLY A 523 -2.03 38.33 -0.43
C GLY A 523 -2.09 38.58 1.08
N ALA A 524 -3.15 39.26 1.52
CA ALA A 524 -3.35 39.59 2.93
C ALA A 524 -3.76 38.37 3.77
N GLN A 525 -3.32 38.33 5.04
CA GLN A 525 -3.79 37.42 6.08
C GLN A 525 -3.77 35.95 5.63
N ARG A 526 -2.65 35.52 5.03
CA ARG A 526 -2.50 34.13 4.54
C ARG A 526 -2.30 33.14 5.67
N LEU A 527 -1.78 33.62 6.80
CA LEU A 527 -1.64 32.84 8.02
C LEU A 527 -2.59 33.35 9.10
N SER A 528 -2.95 32.47 10.05
CA SER A 528 -3.78 32.83 11.19
C SER A 528 -3.10 33.89 12.04
N ALA A 529 -3.90 34.85 12.54
CA ALA A 529 -3.45 35.81 13.54
C ALA A 529 -3.01 35.17 14.85
N ASP A 530 -3.47 33.95 15.14
CA ASP A 530 -3.09 33.18 16.33
C ASP A 530 -1.76 32.44 16.16
N SER A 531 -1.19 32.41 14.95
CA SER A 531 0.11 31.77 14.71
C SER A 531 1.25 32.66 15.21
N ALA A 532 2.17 32.08 15.97
CA ALA A 532 3.45 32.73 16.28
C ALA A 532 4.39 32.67 15.07
N LEU A 533 5.13 33.75 14.80
CA LEU A 533 6.22 33.75 13.81
C LEU A 533 7.56 33.54 14.51
N ILE A 534 8.27 32.46 14.16
CA ILE A 534 9.61 32.14 14.66
C ILE A 534 10.62 32.27 13.52
N LEU A 535 11.45 33.30 13.59
CA LEU A 535 12.52 33.58 12.63
C LEU A 535 13.82 32.92 13.09
N ASN A 536 14.24 31.85 12.40
CA ASN A 536 15.37 31.00 12.77
C ASN A 536 16.32 30.73 11.59
N GLY A 537 16.65 31.73 10.77
CA GLY A 537 17.55 31.54 9.62
C GLY A 537 16.91 31.78 8.25
N GLY A 538 15.59 31.83 8.18
CA GLY A 538 14.84 31.98 6.93
C GLY A 538 14.44 33.41 6.59
N THR A 539 13.78 33.54 5.43
CA THR A 539 13.23 34.81 4.94
C THR A 539 11.70 34.76 4.85
N LEU A 540 11.02 35.75 5.43
CA LEU A 540 9.61 36.01 5.14
C LEU A 540 9.52 37.02 3.99
N ARG A 541 8.61 36.80 3.04
CA ARG A 541 8.32 37.73 1.94
C ARG A 541 6.82 37.96 1.85
N LEU A 542 6.41 39.21 1.74
CA LEU A 542 5.03 39.60 1.48
C LEU A 542 4.91 40.08 0.03
N THR A 543 3.93 39.55 -0.70
CA THR A 543 3.56 40.03 -2.04
C THR A 543 2.06 40.24 -2.09
N ASN A 544 1.61 41.28 -2.81
CA ASN A 544 0.19 41.58 -2.98
C ASN A 544 -0.62 41.70 -1.66
N ALA A 545 0.05 41.95 -0.54
CA ALA A 545 -0.59 41.90 0.77
C ALA A 545 -1.38 43.19 1.05
N GLY A 546 -0.87 44.35 0.64
CA GLY A 546 -1.44 45.66 1.00
C GLY A 546 -0.86 46.21 2.31
N ALA A 547 -1.40 47.31 2.82
CA ALA A 547 -0.92 47.93 4.06
C ALA A 547 -1.40 47.17 5.31
N GLY A 548 -0.49 46.84 6.24
CA GLY A 548 -0.83 46.21 7.52
C GLY A 548 -1.33 44.75 7.45
N SER A 549 -0.88 44.00 6.46
CA SER A 549 -1.64 42.86 5.93
C SER A 549 -1.29 41.47 6.45
N GLN A 550 -0.41 41.35 7.45
CA GLN A 550 -0.23 40.09 8.19
C GLN A 550 -0.13 40.35 9.70
N LEU A 551 -1.02 39.70 10.44
CA LEU A 551 -1.05 39.64 11.90
C LEU A 551 -0.50 38.29 12.38
N PHE A 552 0.24 38.30 13.48
CA PHE A 552 0.74 37.10 14.16
C PHE A 552 0.54 37.23 15.67
N ALA A 553 0.47 36.11 16.37
CA ALA A 553 0.32 36.10 17.83
C ALA A 553 1.58 36.65 18.50
N SER A 554 2.75 36.27 18.00
CA SER A 554 4.02 36.78 18.52
C SER A 554 5.15 36.75 17.49
N LEU A 555 6.22 37.49 17.78
CA LEU A 555 7.48 37.48 17.04
C LEU A 555 8.60 36.87 17.89
N SER A 556 9.30 35.87 17.39
CA SER A 556 10.57 35.37 17.96
C SER A 556 11.71 35.48 16.95
N LEU A 557 12.90 35.83 17.43
CA LEU A 557 14.15 35.87 16.65
C LEU A 557 15.19 34.95 17.31
N THR A 558 15.42 33.79 16.71
CA THR A 558 16.34 32.77 17.24
C THR A 558 17.50 32.47 16.28
N GLY A 559 17.48 33.01 15.06
CA GLY A 559 18.55 32.93 14.08
C GLY A 559 18.55 34.14 13.14
N ASP A 560 19.66 34.39 12.44
CA ASP A 560 19.77 35.52 11.51
C ASP A 560 18.74 35.42 10.39
N SER A 561 17.85 36.39 10.30
CA SER A 561 16.66 36.28 9.45
C SER A 561 16.38 37.56 8.70
N SER A 562 15.59 37.46 7.63
CA SER A 562 15.19 38.62 6.86
C SER A 562 13.69 38.65 6.56
N VAL A 563 13.16 39.85 6.35
CA VAL A 563 11.78 40.10 5.98
C VAL A 563 11.76 41.07 4.80
N ARG A 564 11.07 40.68 3.73
CA ARG A 564 10.80 41.52 2.56
C ARG A 564 9.35 41.95 2.61
N LEU A 565 9.13 43.23 2.87
CA LEU A 565 7.79 43.75 3.16
C LEU A 565 6.96 44.03 1.91
N GLY A 566 7.56 44.20 0.74
CA GLY A 566 6.82 44.55 -0.48
C GLY A 566 5.94 45.80 -0.32
N GLY A 567 6.39 46.78 0.48
CA GLY A 567 5.61 47.98 0.84
C GLY A 567 4.58 47.80 1.96
N SER A 568 4.46 46.60 2.53
CA SER A 568 3.52 46.25 3.61
C SER A 568 4.12 46.48 5.01
N SER A 569 3.37 46.15 6.06
CA SER A 569 3.85 46.14 7.44
C SER A 569 3.28 44.96 8.23
N LEU A 570 3.95 44.57 9.31
CA LEU A 570 3.55 43.46 10.18
C LEU A 570 2.98 43.93 11.51
N THR A 571 2.05 43.16 12.08
CA THR A 571 1.55 43.39 13.44
C THR A 571 1.72 42.11 14.26
N PHE A 572 2.13 42.26 15.51
CA PHE A 572 2.33 41.17 16.46
C PHE A 572 1.54 41.41 17.75
N GLY A 573 0.90 40.37 18.27
CA GLY A 573 0.20 40.42 19.56
C GLY A 573 1.13 40.43 20.77
N ALA A 574 2.35 39.92 20.64
CA ALA A 574 3.34 39.85 21.72
C ALA A 574 4.77 39.69 21.18
N LEU A 575 5.75 39.87 22.07
CA LEU A 575 7.13 39.45 21.86
C LEU A 575 7.35 38.03 22.41
N GLY A 576 8.02 37.18 21.62
CA GLY A 576 8.48 35.86 22.02
C GLY A 576 9.98 35.85 22.33
N ALA A 577 10.66 34.73 22.05
CA ALA A 577 12.07 34.57 22.37
C ALA A 577 12.97 35.40 21.45
N VAL A 578 13.94 36.12 22.04
CA VAL A 578 14.99 36.86 21.34
C VAL A 578 16.32 36.30 21.80
N VAL A 579 17.13 35.81 20.86
CA VAL A 579 18.48 35.30 21.12
C VAL A 579 19.50 36.39 20.79
N ASP A 580 20.38 36.68 21.74
CA ASP A 580 21.45 37.67 21.55
C ASP A 580 22.39 37.32 20.39
N GLY A 581 22.89 38.35 19.71
CA GLY A 581 23.83 38.22 18.60
C GLY A 581 23.20 37.76 17.28
N LYS A 582 21.87 37.72 17.18
CA LYS A 582 21.15 37.49 15.92
C LYS A 582 20.80 38.81 15.24
N THR A 583 20.67 38.80 13.92
CA THR A 583 20.29 39.96 13.10
C THR A 583 18.91 39.76 12.48
N LEU A 584 18.11 40.82 12.46
CA LEU A 584 16.84 40.87 11.73
C LEU A 584 16.87 41.99 10.70
N SER A 585 16.80 41.65 9.41
CA SER A 585 16.82 42.65 8.33
C SER A 585 15.45 42.77 7.66
N PHE A 586 14.86 43.97 7.70
CA PHE A 586 13.72 44.34 6.90
C PHE A 586 14.17 45.08 5.64
N THR A 587 13.58 44.73 4.50
CA THR A 587 13.76 45.42 3.23
C THR A 587 12.40 45.71 2.60
N GLU A 588 12.38 46.64 1.64
CA GLU A 588 11.16 47.06 0.95
C GLU A 588 10.12 47.66 1.92
N ALA A 589 10.59 48.24 3.02
CA ALA A 589 9.75 48.98 3.97
C ALA A 589 9.39 50.36 3.41
N THR A 590 8.14 50.77 3.56
CA THR A 590 7.67 52.11 3.15
C THR A 590 8.18 53.16 4.13
N TRP A 591 8.80 54.23 3.63
CA TRP A 591 9.30 55.33 4.46
C TRP A 591 8.19 56.00 5.26
N GLY A 592 8.46 56.30 6.53
CA GLY A 592 7.49 56.91 7.45
C GLY A 592 6.40 55.95 7.95
N VAL A 593 6.43 54.68 7.53
CA VAL A 593 5.55 53.62 8.03
C VAL A 593 6.40 52.65 8.86
N TYR A 594 5.80 52.10 9.91
CA TYR A 594 6.47 51.08 10.71
C TYR A 594 6.71 49.81 9.88
N ALA A 595 7.87 49.18 10.05
CA ALA A 595 8.14 47.86 9.48
C ALA A 595 7.31 46.80 10.20
N PHE A 596 7.27 46.89 11.53
CA PHE A 596 6.38 46.10 12.37
C PHE A 596 5.96 46.85 13.63
N ARG A 597 4.93 46.35 14.31
CA ARG A 597 4.48 46.84 15.62
C ARG A 597 4.10 45.68 16.55
N LEU A 598 4.24 45.89 17.85
CA LEU A 598 3.83 44.95 18.89
C LEU A 598 2.72 45.57 19.74
N LEU A 599 1.72 44.77 20.12
CA LEU A 599 0.66 45.19 21.03
C LEU A 599 1.21 45.38 22.46
N GLY A 600 1.04 46.58 23.02
CA GLY A 600 1.55 46.96 24.34
C GLY A 600 2.80 47.86 24.31
N ASP A 601 3.21 48.33 25.49
CA ASP A 601 4.41 49.14 25.70
C ASP A 601 5.62 48.24 25.99
N TYR A 602 6.55 48.17 25.05
CA TYR A 602 7.80 47.41 25.14
C TYR A 602 9.03 48.31 25.38
N SER A 603 8.84 49.61 25.63
CA SER A 603 9.92 50.60 25.69
C SER A 603 10.99 50.29 26.76
N ALA A 604 10.60 49.56 27.81
CA ALA A 604 11.48 49.14 28.91
C ALA A 604 11.81 47.63 28.89
N ASP A 605 11.33 46.87 27.90
CA ASP A 605 11.56 45.44 27.81
C ASP A 605 12.96 45.14 27.27
N THR A 606 13.76 44.40 28.04
CA THR A 606 15.15 44.10 27.68
C THR A 606 15.29 43.25 26.42
N SER A 607 14.36 42.32 26.19
CA SER A 607 14.36 41.47 25.00
C SER A 607 13.96 42.26 23.76
N PHE A 608 13.03 43.20 23.89
CA PHE A 608 12.67 44.13 22.84
C PHE A 608 13.84 45.07 22.49
N LEU A 609 14.53 45.61 23.49
CA LEU A 609 15.71 46.47 23.24
C LEU A 609 16.84 45.68 22.56
N ALA A 610 17.04 44.41 22.91
CA ALA A 610 17.95 43.51 22.21
C ALA A 610 17.51 43.27 20.75
N LEU A 611 16.21 43.00 20.53
CA LEU A 611 15.64 42.87 19.18
C LEU A 611 15.82 44.15 18.36
N LEU A 612 15.60 45.31 18.96
CA LEU A 612 15.75 46.61 18.30
C LEU A 612 17.21 46.82 17.85
N GLY A 613 18.17 46.54 18.73
CA GLY A 613 19.60 46.61 18.40
C GLY A 613 20.03 45.63 17.31
N ALA A 614 19.33 44.50 17.20
CA ALA A 614 19.51 43.50 16.13
C ALA A 614 18.83 43.88 14.80
N THR A 615 17.90 44.84 14.82
CA THR A 615 17.01 45.11 13.69
C THR A 615 17.57 46.20 12.78
N HIS A 616 17.61 45.91 11.47
CA HIS A 616 17.94 46.86 10.42
C HIS A 616 16.77 46.99 9.44
N ILE A 617 16.41 48.20 9.04
CA ILE A 617 15.30 48.47 8.12
C ILE A 617 15.85 49.28 6.94
N ASN A 618 15.75 48.72 5.72
CA ASN A 618 16.32 49.28 4.50
C ASN A 618 17.82 49.65 4.65
N GLY A 619 18.57 48.86 5.44
CA GLY A 619 19.99 49.08 5.71
C GLY A 619 20.29 50.08 6.84
N GLN A 620 19.28 50.75 7.41
CA GLN A 620 19.45 51.65 8.56
C GLN A 620 19.13 50.93 9.87
N GLY A 621 19.65 51.42 10.99
CA GLY A 621 19.23 50.94 12.32
C GLY A 621 17.74 51.18 12.58
N ALA A 622 17.16 50.47 13.53
CA ALA A 622 15.76 50.63 13.93
C ALA A 622 15.57 51.64 15.07
N THR A 623 14.45 52.34 15.07
CA THR A 623 13.94 53.18 16.17
C THR A 623 12.53 52.74 16.54
N TYR A 624 12.04 53.16 17.70
CA TYR A 624 10.69 52.80 18.15
C TYR A 624 9.91 53.99 18.72
N ALA A 625 8.59 53.88 18.71
CA ALA A 625 7.67 54.80 19.37
C ALA A 625 6.45 54.06 19.90
N PHE A 626 6.01 54.39 21.11
CA PHE A 626 4.76 53.89 21.67
C PHE A 626 3.62 54.88 21.39
N ASP A 627 2.55 54.41 20.74
CA ASP A 627 1.43 55.25 20.31
C ASP A 627 0.23 55.24 21.29
N GLY A 628 0.38 54.61 22.45
CA GLY A 628 -0.70 54.39 23.43
C GLY A 628 -1.36 53.01 23.31
N THR A 629 -1.17 52.28 22.22
CA THR A 629 -1.66 50.90 22.03
C THR A 629 -0.55 49.95 21.58
N TYR A 630 0.29 50.40 20.65
CA TYR A 630 1.35 49.61 20.04
C TYR A 630 2.71 50.26 20.24
N THR A 631 3.73 49.42 20.42
CA THR A 631 5.13 49.79 20.20
C THR A 631 5.45 49.58 18.73
N THR A 632 5.62 50.67 17.99
CA THR A 632 5.93 50.68 16.55
C THR A 632 7.43 50.72 16.32
N VAL A 633 7.93 50.01 15.30
CA VAL A 633 9.36 49.96 14.94
C VAL A 633 9.55 50.46 13.51
N LEU A 634 10.38 51.49 13.34
CA LEU A 634 10.58 52.22 12.09
C LEU A 634 12.08 52.37 11.77
N ALA A 635 12.40 52.61 10.50
CA ALA A 635 13.76 52.94 10.11
C ALA A 635 14.23 54.22 10.82
N ALA A 636 15.45 54.22 11.35
CA ALA A 636 16.08 55.43 11.84
C ALA A 636 16.12 56.47 10.71
N VAL A 637 15.71 57.70 11.03
CA VAL A 637 15.86 58.82 10.10
C VAL A 637 17.37 59.05 9.93
N PRO A 638 17.92 58.99 8.70
CA PRO A 638 19.33 59.30 8.49
C PRO A 638 19.60 60.69 9.04
N GLU A 639 20.65 60.84 9.86
CA GLU A 639 20.98 62.17 10.37
C GLU A 639 21.07 63.14 9.19
N PRO A 640 20.39 64.29 9.26
CA PRO A 640 20.41 65.23 8.17
C PRO A 640 21.85 65.60 7.82
N SER A 641 22.17 65.67 6.53
CA SER A 641 23.41 66.30 6.05
C SER A 641 23.58 67.73 6.58
N THR A 642 22.57 68.29 7.24
CA THR A 642 22.58 69.52 8.03
C THR A 642 23.75 69.64 8.99
N TYR A 643 24.25 68.58 9.65
CA TYR A 643 25.47 68.72 10.47
C TYR A 643 26.71 68.92 9.60
N ALA A 644 26.86 68.17 8.50
CA ALA A 644 27.94 68.37 7.53
C ALA A 644 27.84 69.74 6.82
N MET A 645 26.63 70.20 6.52
CA MET A 645 26.35 71.51 5.92
C MET A 645 26.53 72.66 6.92
N LEU A 646 26.22 72.45 8.21
CA LEU A 646 26.49 73.39 9.30
C LEU A 646 27.98 73.49 9.56
N PHE A 647 28.72 72.38 9.58
CA PHE A 647 30.17 72.39 9.70
C PHE A 647 30.86 72.97 8.45
N ALA A 648 30.36 72.70 7.25
CA ALA A 648 30.82 73.34 6.02
C ALA A 648 30.52 74.85 6.00
N GLY A 649 29.34 75.26 6.50
CA GLY A 649 28.96 76.67 6.66
C GLY A 649 29.81 77.40 7.69
N LEU A 650 30.09 76.77 8.84
CA LEU A 650 30.99 77.30 9.87
C LEU A 650 32.45 77.34 9.39
N ALA A 651 32.90 76.36 8.60
CA ALA A 651 34.22 76.37 7.96
C ALA A 651 34.33 77.50 6.92
N LEU A 652 33.27 77.74 6.13
CA LEU A 652 33.21 78.86 5.19
C LEU A 652 33.24 80.21 5.91
N LEU A 653 32.51 80.35 7.03
CA LEU A 653 32.55 81.53 7.90
C LEU A 653 33.93 81.73 8.54
N GLY A 654 34.60 80.65 8.94
CA GLY A 654 35.98 80.68 9.44
C GLY A 654 37.00 81.13 8.39
N VAL A 655 36.86 80.67 7.14
CA VAL A 655 37.69 81.12 6.01
C VAL A 655 37.42 82.57 5.65
N MET A 656 36.15 83.01 5.70
CA MET A 656 35.77 84.42 5.48
C MET A 656 36.30 85.33 6.59
N ALA A 657 36.25 84.92 7.86
CA ALA A 657 36.81 85.66 8.99
C ALA A 657 38.34 85.78 8.89
N ARG A 658 39.03 84.71 8.47
CA ARG A 658 40.49 84.71 8.23
C ARG A 658 40.91 85.59 7.04
N ARG A 659 40.03 85.81 6.06
CA ARG A 659 40.27 86.75 4.95
C ARG A 659 40.10 88.22 5.35
N ARG A 660 39.34 88.53 6.40
CA ARG A 660 39.13 89.91 6.88
C ARG A 660 40.23 90.44 7.82
N THR A 661 41.11 89.58 8.32
CA THR A 661 42.26 89.96 9.18
C THR A 661 43.58 90.15 8.42
N LYS A 662 43.54 90.15 7.08
CA LYS A 662 44.66 90.58 6.21
C LYS A 662 44.23 91.78 5.35
N VAL A 663 44.03 92.93 5.99
CA VAL A 663 44.17 94.27 5.42
C VAL A 663 45.00 95.09 6.38
#